data_AF-A0A936BHT5-F1
#
_entry.id   AF-A0A936BHT5-F1
#
_cell.length_a   1.000
_cell.length_b   1.000
_cell.length_c   1.000
_cell.angle_alpha   90.00
_cell.angle_beta   90.00
_cell.angle_gamma   90.00
#
_symmetry.space_group_name_H-M   'P 1'
#
loop_
_entity.id
_entity.type
_entity.pdbx_description
1 polymer ?
#
loop_
_entity_poly.entity_id
_entity_poly.type
_entity_poly.pdbx_seq_one_letter_code
_entity_poly.pdbx_strand_id
1 'polypeptide(L)'
;MNPWLRRLLLPLLVLSFATGLVAQPKLRDLRVAPVANQPAQLRLTYGPTTPGWIYVPQVSSDLTTWAPLTDFTQDPSGNACTITDLGANGARRFYRVATTSPAQFIPPDLNQFRNPNPRRVFYLDARTGNDSLDGHSPQTAWRTLFKVHSAGLTAGDVVRLARGSVWRRESLFLDAGAQGTAAEPIVIEAYGTGEPPTIADPGAHWDATRDFAGVAFGQNGTATVPSRYIHLLDIRVQDTKETGIVMADGTSNLVVAGCEIVRCGAGISVRGAHQRILGNSIHDGIMALDTGNPDFDRGAGGIGFVGEDLELAWNRMVNCIARSKSFGTDGGSFEFFGQKVTAADPGGWKYVSNDIRIHHNYSENSDVFMECAGKVTNLLVAYNVHVNSPNRAVEFHLDDLPYAETGTYDVRFENNTFVPGPGYDAGATFLFLGAKYGTFMPGNSVVIRNNILSTGGWLVYDPAAAGAGLVHDHNLIRFTGAGEFGPANSRWVQAAHETVADPKFVDETVLDFRLAAGSPAIGAAVPASSPTDFVGTAVPSGGAPDLGAYEYAGDTPFAQSQLAAGHQARLQRLFAKGRAGTPVTFAVIGGSITQGAGASAAANRWANRVQAWWKQAFPASACTLVNAGIGATGSDYGALRLRGSVLSQNPDLVIVEFAVNDSWSGVAGTYGYTLGETYEGLLRQALNHANKPAVLLLFMSQCNFNTGYAAYRGGKSWQAPLGAHYGLPMTSFEDGIVPEIEAHRLACADVTTDGTHPNDIGHAFAAQFIERRSSRAQRLPPAPPGSRAPPRPRLRVTLADGRGQTLTPVTSSGWTLKTAGSGVDAGYESATPGSTIEFDLRGDRLLFSFWCINDKALKAGVGRGVSRWMAEQPTYDAGSMPPGAASARWCVSARPTRWRRTG
;
A
#
# COMPACT_ATOMS: atom_id res chain seq x y z
N MET A 1 17.30 56.14 -5.39
CA MET A 1 16.75 55.18 -4.41
C MET A 1 16.77 53.77 -5.01
N ASN A 2 17.20 52.77 -4.24
CA ASN A 2 17.81 51.52 -4.70
C ASN A 2 16.78 50.42 -5.12
N PRO A 3 16.96 49.75 -6.29
CA PRO A 3 16.14 48.63 -6.75
C PRO A 3 16.15 47.36 -5.86
N TRP A 4 16.99 47.30 -4.83
CA TRP A 4 17.01 46.22 -3.83
C TRP A 4 15.79 46.19 -2.88
N LEU A 5 15.04 47.29 -2.72
CA LEU A 5 13.95 47.36 -1.72
C LEU A 5 12.56 46.91 -2.23
N ARG A 6 12.39 46.59 -3.52
CA ARG A 6 11.13 46.02 -4.05
C ARG A 6 11.03 44.50 -3.95
N ARG A 7 12.08 43.79 -3.51
CA ARG A 7 12.10 42.32 -3.39
C ARG A 7 11.68 41.75 -2.02
N LEU A 8 11.25 42.59 -1.07
CA LEU A 8 11.01 42.16 0.32
C LEU A 8 9.53 41.93 0.73
N LEU A 9 8.58 41.88 -0.22
CA LEU A 9 7.17 41.61 0.09
C LEU A 9 6.50 40.60 -0.88
N LEU A 10 7.16 39.46 -1.12
CA LEU A 10 6.44 38.22 -1.48
C LEU A 10 6.62 37.21 -0.34
N PRO A 11 5.56 36.50 0.08
CA PRO A 11 5.66 35.51 1.15
C PRO A 11 6.60 34.39 0.71
N LEU A 12 7.57 34.09 1.59
CA LEU A 12 8.45 32.93 1.53
C LEU A 12 7.65 31.66 1.19
N LEU A 13 7.88 31.13 -0.01
CA LEU A 13 7.46 29.78 -0.40
C LEU A 13 8.41 28.78 0.28
N VAL A 14 7.91 28.00 1.23
CA VAL A 14 8.58 26.79 1.70
C VAL A 14 7.85 25.62 1.04
N LEU A 15 8.52 24.96 0.09
CA LEU A 15 8.09 23.69 -0.51
C LEU A 15 8.60 22.56 0.38
N SER A 16 7.71 21.82 1.03
CA SER A 16 8.09 20.64 1.84
C SER A 16 7.21 19.43 1.47
N PHE A 17 7.84 18.35 1.03
CA PHE A 17 7.25 17.01 0.86
C PHE A 17 7.09 16.34 2.24
N ALA A 18 6.06 15.51 2.44
CA ALA A 18 5.79 14.84 3.71
C ALA A 18 4.61 13.85 3.64
N THR A 19 4.59 12.63 4.19
CA THR A 19 5.55 11.51 4.35
C THR A 19 4.69 10.24 4.53
N GLY A 20 5.22 9.08 4.13
CA GLY A 20 4.63 7.76 4.35
C GLY A 20 5.41 6.70 3.57
N LEU A 21 6.57 6.29 4.11
CA LEU A 21 7.58 5.37 3.55
C LEU A 21 8.12 5.75 2.16
N VAL A 22 9.42 6.04 2.13
CA VAL A 22 10.23 6.34 0.95
C VAL A 22 9.85 7.66 0.30
N ALA A 23 10.68 8.69 0.45
CA ALA A 23 10.49 9.89 -0.35
C ALA A 23 10.63 9.57 -1.83
N GLN A 24 9.72 10.18 -2.58
CA GLN A 24 9.42 9.76 -3.93
C GLN A 24 10.00 10.75 -4.93
N PRO A 25 10.90 10.31 -5.81
CA PRO A 25 11.53 11.13 -6.82
C PRO A 25 10.66 11.22 -8.08
N LYS A 26 9.46 11.80 -7.98
CA LYS A 26 8.54 11.79 -9.14
C LYS A 26 8.04 13.16 -9.55
N LEU A 27 8.16 14.16 -8.68
CA LEU A 27 7.69 15.52 -8.95
C LEU A 27 8.85 16.46 -9.32
N ARG A 28 9.09 16.63 -10.63
CA ARG A 28 10.13 17.52 -11.16
C ARG A 28 9.67 18.97 -11.33
N ASP A 29 8.36 19.21 -11.38
CA ASP A 29 7.75 20.51 -11.66
C ASP A 29 6.61 20.82 -10.67
N LEU A 30 6.92 21.02 -9.39
CA LEU A 30 5.96 21.60 -8.44
C LEU A 30 6.06 23.13 -8.49
N ARG A 31 5.10 23.79 -9.13
CA ARG A 31 5.09 25.24 -9.38
C ARG A 31 3.81 25.88 -8.87
N VAL A 32 3.94 27.08 -8.31
CA VAL A 32 2.79 27.94 -7.94
C VAL A 32 2.83 29.20 -8.80
N ALA A 33 1.75 29.50 -9.51
CA ALA A 33 1.64 30.68 -10.35
C ALA A 33 0.27 31.37 -10.21
N PRO A 34 0.19 32.71 -10.32
CA PRO A 34 -1.10 33.40 -10.37
C PRO A 34 -1.86 33.03 -11.65
N VAL A 35 -3.19 32.91 -11.56
CA VAL A 35 -4.04 32.71 -12.73
C VAL A 35 -4.17 34.03 -13.50
N ALA A 36 -3.93 34.01 -14.81
CA ALA A 36 -4.07 35.18 -15.66
C ALA A 36 -5.48 35.79 -15.54
N ASN A 37 -5.56 37.11 -15.35
CA ASN A 37 -6.80 37.86 -15.11
C ASN A 37 -7.57 37.47 -13.82
N GLN A 38 -6.99 36.63 -12.96
CA GLN A 38 -7.58 36.21 -11.67
C GLN A 38 -6.50 36.20 -10.57
N PRO A 39 -5.95 37.37 -10.19
CA PRO A 39 -4.80 37.47 -9.27
C PRO A 39 -5.08 36.95 -7.84
N ALA A 40 -6.35 36.73 -7.50
CA ALA A 40 -6.80 36.12 -6.26
C ALA A 40 -6.70 34.57 -6.24
N GLN A 41 -6.35 33.96 -7.36
CA GLN A 41 -6.26 32.51 -7.52
C GLN A 41 -4.82 32.11 -7.83
N LEU A 42 -4.39 31.05 -7.16
CA LEU A 42 -3.11 30.41 -7.43
C LEU A 42 -3.35 29.06 -8.11
N ARG A 43 -2.54 28.82 -9.14
CA ARG A 43 -2.44 27.56 -9.84
C ARG A 43 -1.23 26.80 -9.32
N LEU A 44 -1.46 25.62 -8.75
CA LEU A 44 -0.45 24.64 -8.42
C LEU A 44 -0.32 23.66 -9.59
N THR A 45 0.80 23.67 -10.30
CA THR A 45 1.12 22.66 -11.30
C THR A 45 2.11 21.67 -10.70
N TYR A 46 1.90 20.39 -10.94
CA TYR A 46 2.73 19.31 -10.41
C TYR A 46 2.86 18.18 -11.44
N GLY A 47 4.08 17.70 -11.67
CA GLY A 47 4.39 16.58 -12.57
C GLY A 47 5.91 16.35 -12.71
N PRO A 48 6.36 15.34 -13.49
CA PRO A 48 5.53 14.31 -14.09
C PRO A 48 4.83 13.41 -13.04
N THR A 49 3.74 12.73 -13.37
CA THR A 49 3.03 11.76 -12.54
C THR A 49 3.31 10.37 -13.08
N THR A 50 3.66 9.44 -12.20
CA THR A 50 3.87 8.05 -12.57
C THR A 50 2.53 7.32 -12.61
N PRO A 51 2.20 6.64 -13.71
CA PRO A 51 1.02 5.79 -13.79
C PRO A 51 0.94 4.81 -12.61
N GLY A 52 -0.26 4.64 -12.03
CA GLY A 52 -0.49 3.76 -10.86
C GLY A 52 -0.27 4.40 -9.49
N TRP A 53 0.41 5.54 -9.41
CA TRP A 53 0.63 6.26 -8.16
C TRP A 53 -0.53 7.22 -7.86
N ILE A 54 -0.91 7.31 -6.58
CA ILE A 54 -1.89 8.30 -6.12
C ILE A 54 -1.13 9.56 -5.74
N TYR A 55 -1.51 10.70 -6.33
CA TYR A 55 -0.97 12.02 -5.98
C TYR A 55 -2.09 12.86 -5.35
N VAL A 56 -1.92 13.25 -4.09
CA VAL A 56 -2.87 14.07 -3.32
C VAL A 56 -2.21 15.39 -2.95
N PRO A 57 -2.47 16.46 -3.70
CA PRO A 57 -2.02 17.80 -3.36
C PRO A 57 -2.68 18.26 -2.07
N GLN A 58 -1.90 18.92 -1.23
CA GLN A 58 -2.30 19.33 0.10
C GLN A 58 -1.86 20.76 0.36
N VAL A 59 -2.62 21.44 1.22
CA VAL A 59 -2.39 22.81 1.65
C VAL A 59 -2.28 22.87 3.17
N SER A 60 -1.42 23.74 3.68
CA SER A 60 -1.28 24.05 5.11
C SER A 60 -1.16 25.55 5.32
N SER A 61 -1.64 26.05 6.45
CA SER A 61 -1.44 27.44 6.89
C SER A 61 -0.28 27.60 7.88
N ASP A 62 0.23 26.50 8.44
CA ASP A 62 1.15 26.49 9.58
C ASP A 62 2.30 25.46 9.47
N LEU A 63 2.39 24.74 8.34
CA LEU A 63 3.31 23.63 8.07
C LEU A 63 3.10 22.38 8.95
N THR A 64 2.17 22.40 9.91
CA THR A 64 1.92 21.27 10.83
C THR A 64 0.66 20.52 10.45
N THR A 65 -0.40 21.22 10.06
CA THR A 65 -1.69 20.63 9.68
C THR A 65 -1.90 20.74 8.18
N TRP A 66 -2.13 19.60 7.51
CA TRP A 66 -2.23 19.53 6.05
C TRP A 66 -3.59 19.00 5.61
N ALA A 67 -4.25 19.70 4.68
CA ALA A 67 -5.57 19.36 4.16
C ALA A 67 -5.50 19.09 2.64
N PRO A 68 -6.24 18.11 2.08
CA PRO A 68 -6.27 17.87 0.64
C PRO A 68 -6.86 19.04 -0.16
N LEU A 69 -6.25 19.35 -1.31
CA LEU A 69 -6.84 20.16 -2.37
C LEU A 69 -7.59 19.23 -3.34
N THR A 70 -8.84 19.54 -3.64
CA THR A 70 -9.79 18.62 -4.28
C THR A 70 -10.13 18.97 -5.73
N ASP A 71 -9.79 20.19 -6.19
CA ASP A 71 -10.10 20.66 -7.54
C ASP A 71 -8.88 20.56 -8.46
N PHE A 72 -8.84 19.51 -9.28
CA PHE A 72 -7.73 19.25 -10.20
C PHE A 72 -8.18 19.10 -11.65
N THR A 73 -7.33 19.54 -12.56
CA THR A 73 -7.42 19.30 -14.01
C THR A 73 -6.15 18.58 -14.42
N GLN A 74 -6.31 17.36 -14.94
CA GLN A 74 -5.19 16.64 -15.52
C GLN A 74 -4.76 17.33 -16.81
N ASP A 75 -3.46 17.49 -17.02
CA ASP A 75 -2.97 18.04 -18.29
C ASP A 75 -3.26 17.04 -19.44
N PRO A 76 -3.45 17.53 -20.68
CA PRO A 76 -3.67 16.69 -21.86
C PRO A 76 -2.71 15.52 -22.06
N SER A 77 -1.46 15.61 -21.58
CA SER A 77 -0.45 14.56 -21.70
C SER A 77 -0.61 13.42 -20.68
N GLY A 78 -1.47 13.58 -19.67
CA GLY A 78 -1.65 12.63 -18.57
C GLY A 78 -0.49 12.58 -17.57
N ASN A 79 0.62 13.26 -17.87
CA ASN A 79 1.84 13.24 -17.07
C ASN A 79 1.91 14.39 -16.07
N ALA A 80 1.09 15.43 -16.14
CA ALA A 80 1.07 16.47 -15.10
C ALA A 80 -0.36 16.78 -14.69
N CYS A 81 -0.48 17.44 -13.55
CA CYS A 81 -1.75 17.87 -13.01
C CYS A 81 -1.67 19.34 -12.62
N THR A 82 -2.75 20.05 -12.90
CA THR A 82 -2.92 21.47 -12.59
C THR A 82 -4.10 21.63 -11.66
N ILE A 83 -3.85 22.16 -10.47
CA ILE A 83 -4.84 22.49 -9.45
C ILE A 83 -4.97 23.99 -9.35
N THR A 84 -6.18 24.47 -9.16
CA THR A 84 -6.43 25.89 -8.84
C THR A 84 -6.94 25.99 -7.41
N ASP A 85 -6.19 26.64 -6.53
CA ASP A 85 -6.63 26.96 -5.18
C ASP A 85 -7.45 28.26 -5.21
N LEU A 86 -8.77 28.11 -5.27
CA LEU A 86 -9.73 29.21 -5.29
C LEU A 86 -9.75 30.02 -3.97
N GLY A 87 -9.14 29.50 -2.90
CA GLY A 87 -9.07 30.13 -1.59
C GLY A 87 -7.75 30.85 -1.30
N ALA A 88 -6.84 30.96 -2.27
CA ALA A 88 -5.47 31.43 -2.07
C ALA A 88 -5.31 32.97 -1.90
N ASN A 89 -6.11 33.59 -1.03
CA ASN A 89 -6.03 35.02 -0.73
C ASN A 89 -5.46 35.30 0.68
N GLY A 90 -4.41 36.12 0.76
CA GLY A 90 -4.14 36.97 1.93
C GLY A 90 -3.48 36.35 3.17
N ALA A 91 -3.18 35.05 3.22
CA ALA A 91 -2.44 34.41 4.32
C ALA A 91 -1.29 33.53 3.78
N ARG A 92 -0.23 33.34 4.58
CA ARG A 92 0.86 32.40 4.23
C ARG A 92 0.26 31.00 4.09
N ARG A 93 0.21 30.47 2.87
CA ARG A 93 -0.20 29.10 2.55
C ARG A 93 0.99 28.33 2.00
N PHE A 94 1.08 27.07 2.40
CA PHE A 94 2.11 26.11 2.00
C PHE A 94 1.45 24.99 1.22
N TYR A 95 2.11 24.53 0.17
CA TYR A 95 1.59 23.50 -0.73
C TYR A 95 2.56 22.32 -0.78
N ARG A 96 2.02 21.11 -0.77
CA ARG A 96 2.77 19.86 -1.01
C ARG A 96 1.94 18.90 -1.85
N VAL A 97 2.57 17.83 -2.32
CA VAL A 97 1.85 16.71 -2.95
C VAL A 97 2.24 15.44 -2.22
N ALA A 98 1.26 14.83 -1.54
CA ALA A 98 1.41 13.51 -0.96
C ALA A 98 1.32 12.46 -2.07
N THR A 99 2.16 11.44 -2.02
CA THR A 99 2.18 10.37 -3.03
C THR A 99 2.01 9.02 -2.36
N THR A 100 1.35 8.08 -3.05
CA THR A 100 1.19 6.69 -2.60
C THR A 100 1.50 5.75 -3.76
N SER A 101 2.42 4.82 -3.54
CA SER A 101 2.80 3.82 -4.54
C SER A 101 1.80 2.65 -4.54
N PRO A 102 1.59 1.99 -5.69
CA PRO A 102 0.80 0.77 -5.77
C PRO A 102 1.56 -0.51 -5.37
N ALA A 103 2.88 -0.46 -5.08
CA ALA A 103 3.71 -1.64 -4.83
C ALA A 103 4.07 -1.81 -3.34
N GLN A 104 3.74 -3.00 -2.83
CA GLN A 104 3.86 -3.52 -1.46
C GLN A 104 5.33 -3.79 -1.07
N PHE A 105 6.12 -2.73 -0.95
CA PHE A 105 7.43 -2.80 -0.30
C PHE A 105 7.22 -2.95 1.21
N ILE A 106 7.59 -4.10 1.80
CA ILE A 106 7.53 -4.32 3.24
C ILE A 106 8.95 -4.17 3.81
N PRO A 107 9.34 -2.98 4.29
CA PRO A 107 10.60 -2.83 4.99
C PRO A 107 10.54 -3.55 6.35
N PRO A 108 11.70 -3.86 6.95
CA PRO A 108 11.73 -4.41 8.30
C PRO A 108 11.15 -3.44 9.33
N ASP A 109 10.50 -3.97 10.37
CA ASP A 109 10.05 -3.18 11.52
C ASP A 109 11.26 -2.53 12.20
N LEU A 110 11.32 -1.20 12.18
CA LEU A 110 12.42 -0.44 12.78
C LEU A 110 12.48 -0.60 14.30
N ASN A 111 11.37 -0.97 14.97
CA ASN A 111 11.34 -1.13 16.42
C ASN A 111 12.30 -2.21 16.91
N GLN A 112 12.62 -3.21 16.08
CA GLN A 112 13.61 -4.24 16.44
C GLN A 112 15.03 -3.69 16.59
N PHE A 113 15.32 -2.52 16.03
CA PHE A 113 16.63 -1.86 16.09
C PHE A 113 16.67 -0.72 17.11
N ARG A 114 15.53 -0.34 17.70
CA ARG A 114 15.48 0.68 18.75
C ARG A 114 15.91 0.07 20.08
N ASN A 115 16.50 0.89 20.95
CA ASN A 115 16.85 0.46 22.30
C ASN A 115 15.67 0.77 23.26
N PRO A 116 14.97 -0.24 23.79
CA PRO A 116 13.85 -0.02 24.72
C PRO A 116 14.33 0.48 26.09
N ASN A 117 15.59 0.23 26.46
CA ASN A 117 16.17 0.56 27.76
C ASN A 117 17.48 1.36 27.57
N PRO A 118 17.38 2.64 27.15
CA PRO A 118 18.56 3.47 26.93
C PRO A 118 19.29 3.78 28.23
N ARG A 119 20.64 3.79 28.20
CA ARG A 119 21.46 4.23 29.34
C ARG A 119 21.45 5.74 29.51
N ARG A 120 21.83 6.46 28.46
CA ARG A 120 21.70 7.92 28.35
C ARG A 120 20.91 8.24 27.10
N VAL A 121 20.05 9.25 27.18
CA VAL A 121 19.32 9.77 26.02
C VAL A 121 19.73 11.21 25.81
N PHE A 122 20.13 11.55 24.59
CA PHE A 122 20.45 12.90 24.17
C PHE A 122 19.42 13.36 23.14
N TYR A 123 18.85 14.53 23.32
CA TYR A 123 17.85 15.13 22.43
C TYR A 123 18.45 16.31 21.69
N LEU A 124 18.14 16.42 20.39
CA LEU A 124 18.55 17.53 19.54
C LEU A 124 17.33 18.13 18.83
N ASP A 125 17.23 19.47 18.81
CA ASP A 125 16.25 20.21 18.00
C ASP A 125 16.92 21.46 17.41
N ALA A 126 17.04 21.52 16.08
CA ALA A 126 17.69 22.63 15.38
C ALA A 126 16.98 23.98 15.57
N ARG A 127 15.68 23.96 15.92
CA ARG A 127 14.81 25.14 15.99
C ARG A 127 14.79 25.75 17.38
N THR A 128 14.72 24.90 18.41
CA THR A 128 14.52 25.33 19.80
C THR A 128 15.63 24.93 20.75
N GLY A 129 16.56 24.05 20.34
CA GLY A 129 17.62 23.55 21.19
C GLY A 129 18.61 24.63 21.65
N ASN A 130 19.41 24.30 22.66
CA ASN A 130 20.49 25.13 23.18
C ASN A 130 21.66 24.25 23.66
N ASP A 131 22.84 24.39 23.03
CA ASP A 131 24.03 23.58 23.29
C ASP A 131 24.65 23.78 24.68
N SER A 132 24.23 24.83 25.41
CA SER A 132 24.63 25.05 26.81
C SER A 132 23.84 24.20 27.81
N LEU A 133 22.78 23.50 27.38
CA LEU A 133 21.96 22.63 28.23
C LEU A 133 22.48 21.19 28.22
N ASP A 134 21.91 20.35 29.09
CA ASP A 134 22.37 18.96 29.28
C ASP A 134 21.98 18.00 28.14
N GLY A 135 20.97 18.34 27.33
CA GLY A 135 20.50 17.50 26.24
C GLY A 135 19.66 16.29 26.69
N HIS A 136 19.33 16.12 27.97
CA HIS A 136 18.71 14.88 28.47
C HIS A 136 17.18 14.83 28.41
N SER A 137 16.54 15.89 27.91
CA SER A 137 15.10 15.95 27.65
C SER A 137 14.80 16.77 26.38
N PRO A 138 13.60 16.63 25.77
CA PRO A 138 13.17 17.52 24.68
C PRO A 138 13.25 19.01 25.03
N GLN A 139 13.00 19.38 26.30
CA GLN A 139 13.05 20.76 26.78
C GLN A 139 14.47 21.29 26.95
N THR A 140 15.44 20.39 27.17
CA THR A 140 16.86 20.70 27.32
C THR A 140 17.70 20.28 26.13
N ALA A 141 17.06 20.02 24.98
CA ALA A 141 17.70 19.51 23.78
C ALA A 141 18.85 20.41 23.31
N TRP A 142 19.91 19.79 22.77
CA TRP A 142 20.98 20.51 22.08
C TRP A 142 20.49 21.05 20.74
N ARG A 143 21.17 22.09 20.23
CA ARG A 143 20.87 22.73 18.96
C ARG A 143 21.65 22.10 17.80
N THR A 144 22.95 21.83 17.98
CA THR A 144 23.87 21.48 16.88
C THR A 144 24.26 20.00 16.89
N LEU A 145 24.55 19.45 15.71
CA LEU A 145 25.04 18.08 15.55
C LEU A 145 26.45 17.89 16.13
N PHE A 146 27.23 18.97 16.23
CA PHE A 146 28.57 18.95 16.83
C PHE A 146 28.57 18.41 18.27
N LYS A 147 27.50 18.66 19.03
CA LYS A 147 27.37 18.15 20.40
C LYS A 147 27.38 16.62 20.46
N VAL A 148 26.86 15.94 19.43
CA VAL A 148 26.88 14.47 19.35
C VAL A 148 28.31 13.95 19.27
N HIS A 149 29.16 14.57 18.45
CA HIS A 149 30.58 14.23 18.35
C HIS A 149 31.30 14.36 19.70
N SER A 150 31.03 15.45 20.44
CA SER A 150 31.65 15.69 21.75
C SER A 150 31.07 14.88 22.92
N ALA A 151 29.97 14.15 22.72
CA ALA A 151 29.23 13.49 23.80
C ALA A 151 29.91 12.22 24.34
N GLY A 152 30.87 11.66 23.60
CA GLY A 152 31.55 10.41 23.97
C GLY A 152 30.56 9.26 24.10
N LEU A 153 29.88 8.91 23.00
CA LEU A 153 28.85 7.88 22.98
C LEU A 153 29.43 6.49 23.28
N THR A 154 28.75 5.75 24.15
CA THR A 154 29.10 4.39 24.57
C THR A 154 27.89 3.45 24.52
N ALA A 155 28.13 2.16 24.73
CA ALA A 155 27.11 1.12 24.67
C ALA A 155 25.81 1.47 25.42
N GLY A 156 24.69 1.38 24.70
CA GLY A 156 23.34 1.64 25.21
C GLY A 156 22.88 3.11 25.15
N ASP A 157 23.73 4.03 24.71
CA ASP A 157 23.34 5.42 24.52
C ASP A 157 22.39 5.60 23.33
N VAL A 158 21.50 6.58 23.43
CA VAL A 158 20.54 6.94 22.38
C VAL A 158 20.61 8.44 22.08
N VAL A 159 20.68 8.78 20.80
CA VAL A 159 20.62 10.15 20.27
C VAL A 159 19.31 10.32 19.51
N ARG A 160 18.51 11.31 19.90
CA ARG A 160 17.16 11.58 19.37
C ARG A 160 17.14 12.91 18.64
N LEU A 161 16.90 12.89 17.34
CA LEU A 161 16.80 14.06 16.47
C LEU A 161 15.33 14.46 16.28
N ALA A 162 14.99 15.73 16.56
CA ALA A 162 13.60 16.17 16.52
C ALA A 162 13.08 16.23 15.08
N ARG A 163 11.93 15.60 14.85
CA ARG A 163 11.19 15.74 13.60
C ARG A 163 10.85 17.20 13.31
N GLY A 164 10.99 17.57 12.03
CA GLY A 164 10.91 18.95 11.53
C GLY A 164 12.18 19.78 11.72
N SER A 165 13.25 19.25 12.31
CA SER A 165 14.56 19.91 12.36
C SER A 165 15.29 19.81 11.02
N VAL A 166 16.00 20.87 10.65
CA VAL A 166 16.89 20.91 9.50
C VAL A 166 18.23 21.49 9.94
N TRP A 167 19.28 20.67 9.89
CA TRP A 167 20.67 21.11 10.11
C TRP A 167 21.32 21.38 8.76
N ARG A 168 21.65 22.65 8.49
CA ARG A 168 22.30 23.08 7.24
C ARG A 168 23.78 23.33 7.47
N ARG A 169 24.63 22.91 6.54
CA ARG A 169 26.10 23.03 6.66
C ARG A 169 26.68 22.39 7.93
N GLU A 170 25.97 21.42 8.49
CA GLU A 170 26.41 20.59 9.60
C GLU A 170 26.35 19.11 9.18
N SER A 171 27.16 18.28 9.83
CA SER A 171 27.21 16.84 9.58
C SER A 171 27.18 16.08 10.91
N LEU A 172 26.58 14.89 10.88
CA LEU A 172 26.66 13.94 11.99
C LEU A 172 27.90 13.05 11.80
N PHE A 173 28.86 13.15 12.70
CA PHE A 173 30.17 12.54 12.51
C PHE A 173 30.68 11.87 13.77
N LEU A 174 31.12 10.62 13.64
CA LEU A 174 31.64 9.77 14.72
C LEU A 174 32.99 9.16 14.29
N ASP A 175 34.05 9.94 14.40
CA ASP A 175 35.45 9.58 14.08
C ASP A 175 36.28 9.10 15.26
N ALA A 176 35.92 9.47 16.48
CA ALA A 176 36.61 8.99 17.68
C ALA A 176 36.29 7.52 18.03
N GLY A 177 35.65 6.78 17.13
CA GLY A 177 35.34 5.36 17.28
C GLY A 177 34.30 5.07 18.34
N ALA A 178 33.04 5.45 18.10
CA ALA A 178 31.95 5.16 19.03
C ALA A 178 31.73 3.63 19.17
N GLN A 179 31.69 3.15 20.41
CA GLN A 179 31.64 1.71 20.72
C GLN A 179 30.33 1.32 21.40
N GLY A 180 29.43 0.70 20.64
CA GLY A 180 28.33 -0.08 21.19
C GLY A 180 28.72 -1.52 21.49
N THR A 181 27.73 -2.34 21.86
CA THR A 181 27.86 -3.80 21.90
C THR A 181 26.64 -4.47 21.25
N ALA A 182 26.70 -5.77 20.98
CA ALA A 182 25.57 -6.51 20.43
C ALA A 182 24.31 -6.45 21.33
N ALA A 183 24.49 -6.44 22.66
CA ALA A 183 23.39 -6.36 23.62
C ALA A 183 22.90 -4.91 23.84
N GLU A 184 23.79 -3.94 23.68
CA GLU A 184 23.53 -2.53 23.95
C GLU A 184 24.16 -1.66 22.84
N PRO A 185 23.54 -1.65 21.64
CA PRO A 185 24.00 -0.80 20.55
C PRO A 185 23.81 0.68 20.90
N ILE A 186 24.59 1.55 20.25
CA ILE A 186 24.30 2.98 20.22
C ILE A 186 23.20 3.20 19.18
N VAL A 187 22.14 3.94 19.51
CA VAL A 187 21.03 4.19 18.58
C VAL A 187 20.91 5.68 18.29
N ILE A 188 20.87 6.05 17.02
CA ILE A 188 20.59 7.40 16.54
C ILE A 188 19.25 7.34 15.80
N GLU A 189 18.24 8.04 16.31
CA GLU A 189 16.86 7.91 15.85
C GLU A 189 16.11 9.25 15.83
N ALA A 190 14.98 9.32 15.14
CA ALA A 190 14.07 10.45 15.20
C ALA A 190 13.14 10.41 16.44
N TYR A 191 12.71 11.59 16.91
CA TYR A 191 11.63 11.73 17.90
C TYR A 191 10.63 12.83 17.54
N GLY A 192 9.43 12.77 18.13
CA GLY A 192 8.36 13.74 17.89
C GLY A 192 7.49 13.38 16.69
N THR A 193 6.86 14.38 16.07
CA THR A 193 5.95 14.22 14.92
C THR A 193 6.34 15.14 13.78
N GLY A 194 5.89 14.84 12.56
CA GLY A 194 6.18 15.62 11.36
C GLY A 194 7.36 15.06 10.55
N GLU A 195 7.98 15.93 9.75
CA GLU A 195 9.02 15.52 8.79
C GLU A 195 10.25 14.87 9.43
N PRO A 196 10.92 13.93 8.74
CA PRO A 196 12.14 13.33 9.23
C PRO A 196 13.18 14.42 9.58
N PRO A 197 13.93 14.24 10.69
CA PRO A 197 15.07 15.10 10.98
C PRO A 197 16.02 15.10 9.78
N THR A 198 16.34 16.29 9.28
CA THR A 198 17.03 16.45 7.99
C THR A 198 18.42 17.05 8.17
N ILE A 199 19.44 16.39 7.64
CA ILE A 199 20.79 16.93 7.44
C ILE A 199 20.88 17.36 5.97
N ALA A 200 21.01 18.66 5.71
CA ALA A 200 20.90 19.23 4.36
C ALA A 200 22.14 20.03 3.99
N ASP A 201 22.65 19.84 2.76
CA ASP A 201 23.85 20.53 2.27
C ASP A 201 25.00 20.46 3.31
N PRO A 202 25.41 19.23 3.70
CA PRO A 202 26.35 19.03 4.79
C PRO A 202 27.73 19.65 4.51
N GLY A 203 28.28 20.29 5.55
CA GLY A 203 29.62 20.87 5.56
C GLY A 203 30.51 20.20 6.61
N ALA A 204 31.82 20.15 6.38
CA ALA A 204 32.75 19.54 7.32
C ALA A 204 32.75 20.28 8.66
N HIS A 205 32.82 19.55 9.77
CA HIS A 205 32.77 20.18 11.11
C HIS A 205 33.99 21.09 11.38
N TRP A 206 35.15 20.78 10.80
CA TRP A 206 36.36 21.61 10.92
C TRP A 206 36.37 22.81 9.96
N ASP A 207 35.53 22.78 8.92
CA ASP A 207 35.41 23.84 7.92
C ASP A 207 34.07 23.70 7.19
N ALA A 208 33.07 24.44 7.67
CA ALA A 208 31.72 24.39 7.14
C ALA A 208 31.60 24.95 5.71
N THR A 209 32.69 25.40 5.06
CA THR A 209 32.71 25.75 3.62
C THR A 209 33.10 24.58 2.73
N ARG A 210 33.69 23.52 3.30
CA ARG A 210 34.03 22.29 2.60
C ARG A 210 32.86 21.32 2.62
N ASP A 211 32.58 20.74 1.46
CA ASP A 211 31.58 19.70 1.32
C ASP A 211 31.98 18.46 2.14
N PHE A 212 30.99 17.80 2.75
CA PHE A 212 31.23 16.61 3.56
C PHE A 212 30.07 15.63 3.46
N ALA A 213 30.23 14.42 4.01
CA ALA A 213 29.12 13.48 4.13
C ALA A 213 28.06 14.01 5.12
N GLY A 214 26.79 13.64 4.91
CA GLY A 214 25.73 13.99 5.86
C GLY A 214 25.88 13.23 7.17
N VAL A 215 26.15 11.93 7.08
CA VAL A 215 26.54 11.08 8.20
C VAL A 215 27.83 10.35 7.88
N ALA A 216 28.79 10.35 8.81
CA ALA A 216 30.03 9.60 8.64
C ALA A 216 30.43 8.84 9.93
N PHE A 217 30.56 7.52 9.80
CA PHE A 217 31.10 6.62 10.81
C PHE A 217 32.57 6.35 10.49
N GLY A 218 33.47 7.11 11.14
CA GLY A 218 34.90 7.09 10.86
C GLY A 218 35.34 8.03 9.73
N GLN A 219 36.65 8.25 9.63
CA GLN A 219 37.30 9.01 8.54
C GLN A 219 38.49 8.21 8.00
N ASN A 220 38.65 8.18 6.67
CA ASN A 220 39.85 7.64 6.04
C ASN A 220 41.06 8.50 6.42
N GLY A 221 41.91 7.99 7.33
CA GLY A 221 43.29 8.45 7.48
C GLY A 221 43.73 9.05 8.83
N THR A 222 42.85 9.23 9.83
CA THR A 222 43.27 9.84 11.12
C THR A 222 42.62 9.26 12.39
N ALA A 223 41.59 8.41 12.28
CA ALA A 223 40.95 7.78 13.45
C ALA A 223 41.65 6.47 13.86
N THR A 224 42.10 6.37 15.11
CA THR A 224 42.78 5.17 15.65
C THR A 224 41.83 4.06 16.10
N VAL A 225 40.50 4.30 16.15
CA VAL A 225 39.50 3.30 16.52
C VAL A 225 38.26 3.42 15.60
N PRO A 226 37.88 2.37 14.85
CA PRO A 226 36.65 2.37 14.05
C PRO A 226 35.38 2.25 14.89
N SER A 227 34.30 2.89 14.45
CA SER A 227 32.96 2.82 15.07
C SER A 227 32.31 1.44 14.93
N ARG A 228 31.63 0.97 15.98
CA ARG A 228 31.00 -0.37 16.04
C ARG A 228 29.66 -0.40 16.76
N TYR A 229 28.77 -1.31 16.35
CA TYR A 229 27.47 -1.54 17.01
C TYR A 229 26.63 -0.26 17.13
N ILE A 230 26.37 0.38 15.98
CA ILE A 230 25.58 1.62 15.90
C ILE A 230 24.40 1.41 14.96
N HIS A 231 23.21 1.79 15.39
CA HIS A 231 22.00 1.80 14.58
C HIS A 231 21.64 3.25 14.23
N LEU A 232 21.53 3.56 12.94
CA LEU A 232 21.05 4.83 12.42
C LEU A 232 19.68 4.63 11.79
N LEU A 233 18.67 5.30 12.35
CA LEU A 233 17.27 5.04 12.07
C LEU A 233 16.52 6.32 11.70
N ASP A 234 15.72 6.27 10.64
CA ASP A 234 14.61 7.23 10.41
C ASP A 234 15.06 8.70 10.29
N ILE A 235 16.16 8.95 9.57
CA ILE A 235 16.66 10.30 9.29
C ILE A 235 16.67 10.59 7.78
N ARG A 236 16.66 11.88 7.41
CA ARG A 236 16.88 12.34 6.03
C ARG A 236 18.26 12.97 5.89
N VAL A 237 19.00 12.56 4.85
CA VAL A 237 20.19 13.25 4.34
C VAL A 237 19.87 13.77 2.95
N GLN A 238 20.13 15.04 2.69
CA GLN A 238 19.82 15.64 1.39
C GLN A 238 20.87 16.63 0.89
N ASP A 239 20.88 16.83 -0.43
CA ASP A 239 21.69 17.85 -1.10
C ASP A 239 23.19 17.68 -0.85
N THR A 240 23.66 16.43 -0.79
CA THR A 240 25.07 16.13 -0.51
C THR A 240 25.86 16.01 -1.81
N LYS A 241 26.87 16.84 -2.00
CA LYS A 241 27.70 16.77 -3.21
C LYS A 241 28.45 15.44 -3.35
N GLU A 242 29.04 14.94 -2.27
CA GLU A 242 29.75 13.65 -2.25
C GLU A 242 28.79 12.52 -1.84
N THR A 243 29.00 11.86 -0.71
CA THR A 243 28.17 10.74 -0.24
C THR A 243 27.22 11.13 0.88
N GLY A 244 25.97 10.66 0.84
CA GLY A 244 25.00 10.88 1.92
C GLY A 244 25.45 10.29 3.25
N ILE A 245 25.65 8.97 3.29
CA ILE A 245 26.08 8.23 4.49
C ILE A 245 27.35 7.44 4.18
N VAL A 246 28.38 7.59 5.02
CA VAL A 246 29.67 6.90 4.87
C VAL A 246 29.95 6.01 6.07
N MET A 247 30.28 4.76 5.80
CA MET A 247 30.90 3.80 6.73
C MET A 247 32.35 3.60 6.28
N ALA A 248 33.32 3.97 7.12
CA ALA A 248 34.74 3.90 6.78
C ALA A 248 35.34 2.51 6.98
N ASP A 249 36.56 2.31 6.47
CA ASP A 249 37.32 1.06 6.66
C ASP A 249 37.44 0.71 8.15
N GLY A 250 37.26 -0.59 8.47
CA GLY A 250 37.38 -1.12 9.82
C GLY A 250 36.14 -0.98 10.71
N THR A 251 35.11 -0.24 10.27
CA THR A 251 33.81 -0.22 10.96
C THR A 251 33.15 -1.60 10.93
N SER A 252 32.33 -1.91 11.94
CA SER A 252 31.57 -3.16 11.92
C SER A 252 30.28 -3.15 12.74
N ASN A 253 29.35 -4.04 12.41
CA ASN A 253 28.08 -4.18 13.14
C ASN A 253 27.25 -2.89 13.11
N LEU A 254 27.25 -2.18 11.97
CA LEU A 254 26.42 -1.00 11.77
C LEU A 254 25.10 -1.39 11.12
N VAL A 255 24.01 -0.78 11.58
CA VAL A 255 22.69 -0.87 10.95
C VAL A 255 22.27 0.51 10.47
N VAL A 256 21.99 0.66 9.18
CA VAL A 256 21.36 1.88 8.64
C VAL A 256 20.01 1.48 8.09
N ALA A 257 18.94 1.96 8.73
CA ALA A 257 17.60 1.53 8.38
C ALA A 257 16.54 2.64 8.38
N GLY A 258 15.60 2.52 7.43
CA GLY A 258 14.49 3.48 7.29
C GLY A 258 14.93 4.92 6.99
N CYS A 259 16.17 5.13 6.55
CA CYS A 259 16.69 6.45 6.25
C CYS A 259 16.30 6.88 4.83
N GLU A 260 16.22 8.18 4.61
CA GLU A 260 16.01 8.81 3.30
C GLU A 260 17.28 9.54 2.87
N ILE A 261 17.76 9.25 1.67
CA ILE A 261 18.94 9.88 1.08
C ILE A 261 18.55 10.42 -0.29
N VAL A 262 18.57 11.75 -0.44
CA VAL A 262 17.98 12.42 -1.62
C VAL A 262 18.90 13.49 -2.21
N ARG A 263 19.06 13.53 -3.54
CA ARG A 263 19.96 14.48 -4.22
C ARG A 263 21.38 14.42 -3.67
N CYS A 264 21.91 13.21 -3.60
CA CYS A 264 23.29 12.96 -3.20
C CYS A 264 24.12 12.46 -4.39
N GLY A 265 25.42 12.76 -4.38
CA GLY A 265 26.37 12.22 -5.35
C GLY A 265 26.44 10.70 -5.32
N ALA A 266 26.61 10.16 -4.12
CA ALA A 266 26.39 8.76 -3.78
C ALA A 266 25.43 8.66 -2.58
N GLY A 267 24.57 7.64 -2.54
CA GLY A 267 23.63 7.45 -1.45
C GLY A 267 24.31 6.99 -0.17
N ILE A 268 24.73 5.73 -0.13
CA ILE A 268 25.40 5.10 1.02
C ILE A 268 26.69 4.42 0.54
N SER A 269 27.82 4.76 1.17
CA SER A 269 29.10 4.06 0.96
C SER A 269 29.39 3.16 2.15
N VAL A 270 29.48 1.85 1.91
CA VAL A 270 29.64 0.80 2.91
C VAL A 270 31.06 0.22 2.84
N ARG A 271 31.86 0.41 3.88
CA ARG A 271 33.15 -0.28 4.06
C ARG A 271 33.23 -0.94 5.42
N GLY A 272 33.95 -2.04 5.55
CA GLY A 272 34.07 -2.79 6.81
C GLY A 272 33.30 -4.11 6.81
N ALA A 273 32.81 -4.54 7.98
CA ALA A 273 32.31 -5.90 8.18
C ALA A 273 30.97 -5.99 8.94
N HIS A 274 30.15 -7.01 8.69
CA HIS A 274 28.93 -7.33 9.46
C HIS A 274 27.91 -6.19 9.47
N GLN A 275 27.58 -5.61 8.31
CA GLN A 275 26.74 -4.41 8.23
C GLN A 275 25.39 -4.69 7.57
N ARG A 276 24.34 -4.00 8.03
CA ARG A 276 22.97 -4.19 7.55
C ARG A 276 22.38 -2.86 7.08
N ILE A 277 22.06 -2.77 5.80
CA ILE A 277 21.53 -1.57 5.15
C ILE A 277 20.12 -1.92 4.69
N LEU A 278 19.13 -1.51 5.47
CA LEU A 278 17.79 -2.10 5.43
C LEU A 278 16.67 -1.06 5.28
N GLY A 279 15.73 -1.23 4.36
CA GLY A 279 14.53 -0.38 4.37
C GLY A 279 14.79 1.07 3.96
N ASN A 280 15.93 1.40 3.32
CA ASN A 280 16.29 2.79 3.03
C ASN A 280 15.68 3.28 1.71
N SER A 281 15.49 4.59 1.61
CA SER A 281 14.97 5.31 0.46
C SER A 281 16.06 6.17 -0.15
N ILE A 282 16.61 5.78 -1.29
CA ILE A 282 17.70 6.49 -1.95
C ILE A 282 17.20 7.01 -3.29
N HIS A 283 17.26 8.32 -3.55
CA HIS A 283 16.71 8.82 -4.80
C HIS A 283 17.18 10.19 -5.29
N ASP A 284 16.88 10.45 -6.57
CA ASP A 284 17.24 11.67 -7.29
C ASP A 284 18.74 11.96 -7.22
N GLY A 285 19.58 10.94 -7.44
CA GLY A 285 21.02 11.12 -7.34
C GLY A 285 21.54 12.15 -8.34
N ILE A 286 22.68 12.75 -8.01
CA ILE A 286 23.34 13.79 -8.80
C ILE A 286 24.76 13.39 -9.17
N MET A 287 25.35 14.03 -10.17
CA MET A 287 26.80 13.91 -10.38
C MET A 287 27.52 14.56 -9.19
N ALA A 288 28.39 13.80 -8.52
CA ALA A 288 29.28 14.34 -7.50
C ALA A 288 30.41 15.15 -8.15
N LEU A 289 30.93 14.62 -9.27
CA LEU A 289 31.97 15.23 -10.08
C LEU A 289 31.66 14.97 -11.56
N ASP A 290 31.70 16.03 -12.39
CA ASP A 290 31.40 15.99 -13.83
C ASP A 290 32.35 16.92 -14.59
N THR A 291 33.59 16.47 -14.73
CA THR A 291 34.71 17.14 -15.39
C THR A 291 34.72 16.97 -16.90
N GLY A 292 34.06 15.93 -17.44
CA GLY A 292 34.21 15.52 -18.83
C GLY A 292 35.47 14.69 -19.08
N ASN A 293 36.16 14.27 -18.02
CA ASN A 293 37.16 13.22 -18.06
C ASN A 293 36.57 11.97 -17.41
N PRO A 294 36.44 10.85 -18.15
CA PRO A 294 35.81 9.63 -17.65
C PRO A 294 36.49 9.06 -16.39
N ASP A 295 37.79 9.34 -16.17
CA ASP A 295 38.51 8.82 -15.00
C ASP A 295 38.12 9.49 -13.67
N PHE A 296 37.44 10.64 -13.73
CA PHE A 296 37.09 11.44 -12.54
C PHE A 296 35.59 11.63 -12.35
N ASP A 297 34.80 11.47 -13.40
CA ASP A 297 33.36 11.64 -13.34
C ASP A 297 32.74 10.52 -12.48
N ARG A 298 31.85 10.89 -11.54
CA ARG A 298 31.19 9.94 -10.64
C ARG A 298 29.88 10.47 -10.06
N GLY A 299 29.02 9.54 -9.67
CA GLY A 299 27.61 9.78 -9.31
C GLY A 299 26.72 9.42 -10.50
N ALA A 300 25.43 9.16 -10.38
CA ALA A 300 24.52 9.24 -9.25
C ALA A 300 24.31 7.87 -8.57
N GLY A 301 25.27 7.44 -7.74
CA GLY A 301 25.32 6.09 -7.19
C GLY A 301 24.35 5.86 -6.01
N GLY A 302 23.72 4.69 -5.94
CA GLY A 302 22.83 4.28 -4.86
C GLY A 302 23.59 3.82 -3.62
N ILE A 303 23.92 2.52 -3.55
CA ILE A 303 24.71 1.91 -2.48
C ILE A 303 26.03 1.40 -3.06
N GLY A 304 27.11 2.09 -2.72
CA GLY A 304 28.47 1.62 -2.97
C GLY A 304 28.93 0.74 -1.81
N PHE A 305 29.56 -0.41 -2.06
CA PHE A 305 30.05 -1.28 -0.99
C PHE A 305 31.42 -1.88 -1.30
N VAL A 306 32.20 -2.17 -0.25
CA VAL A 306 33.43 -2.98 -0.23
C VAL A 306 33.58 -3.57 1.18
N GLY A 307 33.47 -4.88 1.38
CA GLY A 307 33.51 -5.42 2.75
C GLY A 307 33.19 -6.91 2.88
N GLU A 308 32.96 -7.35 4.12
CA GLU A 308 32.61 -8.74 4.42
C GLU A 308 31.31 -8.83 5.24
N ASP A 309 30.50 -9.88 5.02
CA ASP A 309 29.20 -10.07 5.69
C ASP A 309 28.32 -8.81 5.63
N LEU A 310 27.87 -8.47 4.42
CA LEU A 310 27.01 -7.31 4.19
C LEU A 310 25.61 -7.75 3.78
N GLU A 311 24.59 -7.25 4.46
CA GLU A 311 23.17 -7.42 4.09
C GLU A 311 22.62 -6.10 3.56
N LEU A 312 22.36 -6.03 2.26
CA LEU A 312 21.80 -4.88 1.56
C LEU A 312 20.40 -5.26 1.10
N ALA A 313 19.39 -4.98 1.92
CA ALA A 313 18.07 -5.56 1.71
C ALA A 313 16.89 -4.61 1.93
N TRP A 314 15.80 -4.85 1.22
CA TRP A 314 14.61 -4.00 1.27
C TRP A 314 14.96 -2.52 1.09
N ASN A 315 15.91 -2.15 0.24
CA ASN A 315 16.16 -0.74 -0.09
C ASN A 315 15.38 -0.37 -1.34
N ARG A 316 14.89 0.87 -1.38
CA ARG A 316 14.23 1.45 -2.53
C ARG A 316 15.10 2.55 -3.13
N MET A 317 15.62 2.30 -4.33
CA MET A 317 16.51 3.19 -5.07
C MET A 317 15.82 3.66 -6.34
N VAL A 318 15.59 4.97 -6.50
CA VAL A 318 14.86 5.48 -7.66
C VAL A 318 15.49 6.75 -8.21
N ASN A 319 15.62 6.86 -9.53
CA ASN A 319 16.38 7.94 -10.17
C ASN A 319 17.83 7.99 -9.67
N CYS A 320 18.48 6.83 -9.49
CA CYS A 320 19.93 6.76 -9.32
C CYS A 320 20.59 6.78 -10.70
N ILE A 321 20.41 7.91 -11.39
CA ILE A 321 20.89 8.20 -12.73
C ILE A 321 21.00 9.71 -12.92
N ALA A 322 22.12 10.18 -13.44
CA ALA A 322 22.35 11.58 -13.77
C ALA A 322 23.00 11.72 -15.15
N ARG A 323 22.90 12.92 -15.75
CA ARG A 323 23.62 13.21 -17.00
C ARG A 323 25.11 13.36 -16.72
N SER A 324 25.93 12.64 -17.47
CA SER A 324 27.39 12.71 -17.43
C SER A 324 27.93 13.27 -18.74
N LYS A 325 28.95 14.13 -18.70
CA LYS A 325 29.64 14.62 -19.91
C LYS A 325 30.40 13.50 -20.63
N SER A 326 30.90 12.54 -19.88
CA SER A 326 31.76 11.47 -20.40
C SER A 326 30.95 10.27 -20.90
N PHE A 327 29.90 9.91 -20.17
CA PHE A 327 29.16 8.65 -20.39
C PHE A 327 27.75 8.87 -20.96
N GLY A 328 27.29 10.12 -21.06
CA GLY A 328 25.91 10.47 -21.39
C GLY A 328 25.00 10.37 -20.17
N THR A 329 24.97 9.19 -19.53
CA THR A 329 24.37 8.95 -18.21
C THR A 329 25.34 8.18 -17.31
N ASP A 330 25.20 8.35 -15.99
CA ASP A 330 26.03 7.69 -14.97
C ASP A 330 25.21 7.50 -13.68
N GLY A 331 25.62 6.55 -12.84
CA GLY A 331 24.98 6.13 -11.60
C GLY A 331 24.55 4.66 -11.61
N GLY A 332 23.81 4.25 -10.58
CA GLY A 332 23.43 2.86 -10.43
C GLY A 332 22.78 2.59 -9.09
N SER A 333 22.20 1.40 -8.92
CA SER A 333 21.60 1.02 -7.63
C SER A 333 22.65 0.48 -6.67
N PHE A 334 23.51 -0.40 -7.16
CA PHE A 334 24.61 -1.00 -6.41
C PHE A 334 25.92 -0.89 -7.17
N GLU A 335 26.99 -0.52 -6.47
CA GLU A 335 28.32 -0.40 -7.05
C GLU A 335 29.38 -1.02 -6.13
N PHE A 336 30.29 -1.81 -6.70
CA PHE A 336 31.49 -2.30 -6.00
C PHE A 336 32.72 -2.04 -6.86
N PHE A 337 33.58 -1.12 -6.40
CA PHE A 337 34.89 -0.85 -7.01
C PHE A 337 35.96 -0.89 -5.90
N GLY A 338 36.75 -1.97 -5.86
CA GLY A 338 37.64 -2.27 -4.73
C GLY A 338 39.11 -1.90 -4.91
N GLN A 339 39.59 -0.79 -4.32
CA GLN A 339 41.01 -0.44 -4.22
C GLN A 339 41.53 -0.57 -2.76
N LYS A 340 42.46 -1.51 -2.48
CA LYS A 340 43.27 -1.50 -1.24
C LYS A 340 44.74 -1.38 -1.58
N VAL A 341 45.31 -0.21 -1.37
CA VAL A 341 46.77 -0.02 -1.42
C VAL A 341 47.36 -0.62 -0.14
N THR A 342 48.26 -1.59 -0.27
CA THR A 342 49.02 -2.13 0.86
C THR A 342 50.50 -1.88 0.65
N ALA A 343 51.31 -1.95 1.71
CA ALA A 343 52.77 -1.82 1.55
C ALA A 343 53.37 -2.90 0.62
N ALA A 344 52.70 -4.05 0.49
CA ALA A 344 53.10 -5.15 -0.40
C ALA A 344 52.52 -5.04 -1.83
N ASP A 345 51.51 -4.17 -2.03
CA ASP A 345 50.89 -3.89 -3.32
C ASP A 345 50.59 -2.39 -3.39
N PRO A 346 51.60 -1.57 -3.79
CA PRO A 346 51.47 -0.13 -3.89
C PRO A 346 50.58 0.32 -5.06
N GLY A 347 50.23 -0.59 -5.99
CA GLY A 347 49.30 -0.32 -7.10
C GLY A 347 47.83 -0.54 -6.70
N GLY A 348 47.60 -1.39 -5.71
CA GLY A 348 46.39 -1.49 -4.90
C GLY A 348 45.14 -1.90 -5.66
N TRP A 349 44.83 -3.20 -5.73
CA TRP A 349 43.51 -3.71 -6.19
C TRP A 349 43.09 -4.99 -5.45
N LYS A 350 43.42 -5.08 -4.15
CA LYS A 350 43.28 -6.30 -3.34
C LYS A 350 42.14 -6.27 -2.31
N TYR A 351 41.08 -5.49 -2.50
CA TYR A 351 39.87 -5.70 -1.68
C TYR A 351 39.07 -6.88 -2.24
N VAL A 352 38.96 -7.95 -1.44
CA VAL A 352 38.06 -9.08 -1.70
C VAL A 352 36.81 -8.85 -0.87
N SER A 353 35.67 -8.61 -1.51
CA SER A 353 34.39 -8.63 -0.82
C SER A 353 33.97 -10.09 -0.60
N ASN A 354 33.41 -10.43 0.54
CA ASN A 354 33.00 -11.81 0.83
C ASN A 354 31.68 -11.87 1.60
N ASP A 355 30.81 -12.82 1.25
CA ASP A 355 29.52 -13.02 1.93
C ASP A 355 28.63 -11.78 1.87
N ILE A 356 28.20 -11.45 0.65
CA ILE A 356 27.39 -10.27 0.38
C ILE A 356 26.00 -10.74 -0.02
N ARG A 357 24.96 -10.19 0.62
CA ARG A 357 23.56 -10.53 0.38
C ARG A 357 22.79 -9.29 -0.05
N ILE A 358 22.46 -9.20 -1.32
CA ILE A 358 21.65 -8.14 -1.93
C ILE A 358 20.28 -8.70 -2.25
N HIS A 359 19.26 -8.40 -1.44
CA HIS A 359 17.95 -9.03 -1.64
C HIS A 359 16.73 -8.17 -1.32
N HIS A 360 15.62 -8.46 -2.00
CA HIS A 360 14.34 -7.78 -1.78
C HIS A 360 14.41 -6.26 -2.02
N ASN A 361 15.34 -5.78 -2.84
CA ASN A 361 15.47 -4.36 -3.17
C ASN A 361 14.62 -3.99 -4.37
N TYR A 362 14.12 -2.75 -4.36
CA TYR A 362 13.43 -2.13 -5.49
C TYR A 362 14.31 -1.07 -6.13
N SER A 363 14.52 -1.18 -7.43
CA SER A 363 15.25 -0.21 -8.24
C SER A 363 14.38 0.26 -9.40
N GLU A 364 14.25 1.57 -9.58
CA GLU A 364 13.48 2.15 -10.69
C GLU A 364 14.23 3.31 -11.35
N ASN A 365 14.38 3.27 -12.67
CA ASN A 365 15.05 4.33 -13.44
C ASN A 365 16.44 4.66 -12.87
N SER A 366 17.25 3.64 -12.70
CA SER A 366 18.68 3.75 -12.36
C SER A 366 19.49 3.32 -13.58
N ASP A 367 20.68 3.88 -13.80
CA ASP A 367 21.44 3.59 -15.03
C ASP A 367 21.76 2.09 -15.17
N VAL A 368 22.12 1.48 -14.04
CA VAL A 368 22.34 0.03 -13.89
C VAL A 368 21.77 -0.46 -12.55
N PHE A 369 21.37 -1.75 -12.46
CA PHE A 369 21.06 -2.35 -11.16
C PHE A 369 22.32 -2.57 -10.35
N MET A 370 23.32 -3.23 -10.93
CA MET A 370 24.60 -3.48 -10.26
C MET A 370 25.79 -3.35 -11.21
N GLU A 371 26.79 -2.57 -10.82
CA GLU A 371 28.07 -2.50 -11.50
C GLU A 371 29.20 -2.92 -10.55
N CYS A 372 30.18 -3.67 -11.05
CA CYS A 372 31.24 -4.17 -10.20
C CYS A 372 32.58 -4.44 -10.91
N ALA A 373 33.67 -4.12 -10.20
CA ALA A 373 35.04 -4.41 -10.57
C ALA A 373 35.85 -4.83 -9.33
N GLY A 374 36.57 -5.95 -9.43
CA GLY A 374 37.50 -6.42 -8.38
C GLY A 374 37.32 -7.91 -8.06
N LYS A 375 37.38 -8.27 -6.78
CA LYS A 375 37.22 -9.65 -6.30
C LYS A 375 36.04 -9.73 -5.35
N VAL A 376 35.10 -10.64 -5.61
CA VAL A 376 33.97 -10.92 -4.71
C VAL A 376 33.66 -12.41 -4.64
N THR A 377 33.55 -12.94 -3.42
CA THR A 377 33.22 -14.35 -3.15
C THR A 377 31.91 -14.46 -2.38
N ASN A 378 31.10 -15.49 -2.66
CA ASN A 378 29.80 -15.70 -2.04
C ASN A 378 28.89 -14.44 -2.06
N LEU A 379 28.67 -13.87 -3.24
CA LEU A 379 27.66 -12.83 -3.45
C LEU A 379 26.33 -13.47 -3.85
N LEU A 380 25.28 -13.21 -3.09
CA LEU A 380 23.91 -13.56 -3.42
C LEU A 380 23.12 -12.29 -3.80
N VAL A 381 22.56 -12.27 -5.00
CA VAL A 381 21.64 -11.26 -5.49
C VAL A 381 20.28 -11.94 -5.73
N ALA A 382 19.31 -11.73 -4.83
CA ALA A 382 18.05 -12.47 -4.91
C ALA A 382 16.77 -11.69 -4.62
N TYR A 383 15.68 -12.03 -5.29
CA TYR A 383 14.36 -11.41 -5.06
C TYR A 383 14.34 -9.89 -5.24
N ASN A 384 15.21 -9.34 -6.10
CA ASN A 384 15.22 -7.91 -6.40
C ASN A 384 14.34 -7.59 -7.61
N VAL A 385 13.78 -6.38 -7.62
CA VAL A 385 12.98 -5.84 -8.71
C VAL A 385 13.69 -4.62 -9.28
N HIS A 386 14.11 -4.66 -10.55
CA HIS A 386 14.75 -3.54 -11.25
C HIS A 386 13.97 -3.19 -12.51
N VAL A 387 13.41 -1.98 -12.56
CA VAL A 387 12.37 -1.66 -13.53
C VAL A 387 12.55 -0.27 -14.13
N ASN A 388 11.99 -0.05 -15.33
CA ASN A 388 11.96 1.27 -15.95
C ASN A 388 13.35 1.92 -16.12
N SER A 389 14.36 1.10 -16.38
CA SER A 389 15.76 1.51 -16.51
C SER A 389 16.27 1.25 -17.93
N PRO A 390 17.45 1.81 -18.31
CA PRO A 390 18.15 1.43 -19.54
C PRO A 390 18.39 -0.10 -19.64
N ASN A 391 18.69 -0.62 -20.84
CA ASN A 391 19.01 -2.04 -21.08
C ASN A 391 20.39 -2.46 -20.52
N ARG A 392 20.66 -2.16 -19.25
CA ARG A 392 21.88 -2.49 -18.52
C ARG A 392 21.49 -2.87 -17.10
N ALA A 393 21.29 -4.16 -16.85
CA ALA A 393 20.90 -4.59 -15.50
C ALA A 393 22.15 -4.85 -14.65
N VAL A 394 23.09 -5.66 -15.13
CA VAL A 394 24.28 -6.03 -14.37
C VAL A 394 25.54 -5.91 -15.23
N GLU A 395 26.58 -5.28 -14.70
CA GLU A 395 27.87 -5.12 -15.38
C GLU A 395 29.02 -5.58 -14.48
N PHE A 396 29.82 -6.51 -14.99
CA PHE A 396 31.07 -6.95 -14.38
C PHE A 396 32.24 -6.54 -15.28
N HIS A 397 33.11 -5.69 -14.74
CA HIS A 397 34.38 -5.32 -15.34
C HIS A 397 35.45 -6.32 -14.92
N LEU A 398 35.86 -7.19 -15.86
CA LEU A 398 36.67 -8.37 -15.54
C LEU A 398 38.17 -8.10 -15.61
N ASP A 399 38.57 -7.19 -16.50
CA ASP A 399 39.96 -6.78 -16.69
C ASP A 399 40.10 -5.30 -17.07
N ASP A 400 39.07 -4.44 -16.90
CA ASP A 400 39.16 -2.99 -17.18
C ASP A 400 40.02 -2.23 -16.14
N LEU A 401 40.96 -2.94 -15.51
CA LEU A 401 41.91 -2.44 -14.52
C LEU A 401 43.33 -2.59 -15.10
N PRO A 402 44.17 -1.54 -15.03
CA PRO A 402 45.42 -1.45 -15.80
C PRO A 402 46.54 -2.47 -15.45
N TYR A 403 46.29 -3.49 -14.62
CA TYR A 403 47.28 -4.49 -14.22
C TYR A 403 46.68 -5.90 -14.09
N ALA A 404 47.35 -6.87 -14.73
CA ALA A 404 46.94 -8.25 -14.99
C ALA A 404 46.82 -9.17 -13.75
N GLU A 405 45.93 -8.87 -12.81
CA GLU A 405 45.43 -9.85 -11.84
C GLU A 405 43.97 -10.23 -12.14
N THR A 406 43.72 -11.53 -12.24
CA THR A 406 42.42 -12.08 -12.61
C THR A 406 41.39 -11.89 -11.49
N GLY A 407 40.24 -11.26 -11.80
CA GLY A 407 39.10 -11.19 -10.90
C GLY A 407 38.59 -12.59 -10.50
N THR A 408 38.19 -12.75 -9.24
CA THR A 408 37.52 -13.95 -8.73
C THR A 408 36.10 -13.58 -8.38
N TYR A 409 35.14 -14.26 -9.02
CA TYR A 409 33.71 -14.02 -8.86
C TYR A 409 33.02 -15.34 -8.50
N ASP A 410 32.45 -15.41 -7.29
CA ASP A 410 31.48 -16.44 -6.90
C ASP A 410 30.16 -15.74 -6.58
N VAL A 411 29.23 -15.79 -7.53
CA VAL A 411 28.05 -14.93 -7.57
C VAL A 411 26.82 -15.72 -7.97
N ARG A 412 25.70 -15.51 -7.28
CA ARG A 412 24.40 -16.10 -7.59
C ARG A 412 23.35 -15.02 -7.77
N PHE A 413 22.75 -14.97 -8.96
CA PHE A 413 21.56 -14.20 -9.28
C PHE A 413 20.36 -15.15 -9.31
N GLU A 414 19.49 -15.03 -8.31
CA GLU A 414 18.36 -15.94 -8.13
C GLU A 414 17.04 -15.20 -7.97
N ASN A 415 15.98 -15.62 -8.67
CA ASN A 415 14.63 -15.10 -8.42
C ASN A 415 14.51 -13.56 -8.52
N ASN A 416 15.25 -12.91 -9.42
CA ASN A 416 15.11 -11.47 -9.67
C ASN A 416 14.16 -11.18 -10.83
N THR A 417 13.50 -10.02 -10.82
CA THR A 417 12.66 -9.55 -11.93
C THR A 417 13.20 -8.25 -12.48
N PHE A 418 13.82 -8.30 -13.67
CA PHE A 418 14.37 -7.13 -14.34
C PHE A 418 13.58 -6.82 -15.61
N VAL A 419 13.06 -5.59 -15.68
CA VAL A 419 12.21 -5.12 -16.78
C VAL A 419 12.64 -3.72 -17.25
N PRO A 420 13.16 -3.55 -18.47
CA PRO A 420 13.62 -2.25 -18.94
C PRO A 420 12.45 -1.27 -19.12
N GLY A 421 12.77 0.02 -19.18
CA GLY A 421 11.79 1.06 -19.46
C GLY A 421 11.35 1.13 -20.92
N PRO A 422 10.20 1.74 -21.22
CA PRO A 422 9.76 1.96 -22.60
C PRO A 422 10.76 2.81 -23.39
N GLY A 423 11.10 2.40 -24.60
CA GLY A 423 11.99 3.16 -25.50
C GLY A 423 13.48 2.87 -25.35
N TYR A 424 13.86 1.95 -24.46
CA TYR A 424 15.22 1.41 -24.40
C TYR A 424 15.39 0.19 -25.33
N ASP A 425 14.71 0.15 -26.48
CA ASP A 425 14.60 -1.05 -27.33
C ASP A 425 15.83 -1.39 -28.20
N ALA A 426 16.98 -0.72 -27.99
CA ALA A 426 18.18 -0.89 -28.80
C ALA A 426 19.46 -0.87 -27.96
N GLY A 427 20.39 -1.80 -28.24
CA GLY A 427 21.67 -1.97 -27.53
C GLY A 427 21.64 -3.08 -26.49
N ALA A 428 22.72 -3.88 -26.44
CA ALA A 428 22.98 -4.88 -25.39
C ALA A 428 23.21 -4.16 -24.03
N THR A 429 23.02 -4.73 -22.83
CA THR A 429 23.15 -6.12 -22.37
C THR A 429 22.45 -6.28 -21.01
N PHE A 430 21.69 -7.35 -20.76
CA PHE A 430 21.22 -7.68 -19.41
C PHE A 430 22.38 -7.93 -18.42
N LEU A 431 23.39 -8.69 -18.86
CA LEU A 431 24.61 -9.01 -18.12
C LEU A 431 25.83 -8.70 -19.00
N PHE A 432 26.52 -7.60 -18.77
CA PHE A 432 27.81 -7.36 -19.41
C PHE A 432 28.94 -8.04 -18.63
N LEU A 433 29.65 -8.97 -19.28
CA LEU A 433 30.91 -9.55 -18.80
C LEU A 433 32.02 -9.11 -19.75
N GLY A 434 32.61 -7.95 -19.51
CA GLY A 434 33.59 -7.35 -20.41
C GLY A 434 35.03 -7.71 -20.09
N ALA A 435 35.79 -8.15 -21.11
CA ALA A 435 37.24 -8.22 -21.08
C ALA A 435 37.88 -7.28 -22.15
N LYS A 436 38.50 -6.19 -21.73
CA LYS A 436 39.21 -5.18 -22.52
C LYS A 436 40.63 -5.60 -22.93
N TYR A 437 41.31 -6.47 -22.18
CA TYR A 437 42.70 -6.89 -22.44
C TYR A 437 42.85 -8.40 -22.73
N GLY A 438 41.74 -9.12 -22.93
CA GLY A 438 41.76 -10.54 -23.32
C GLY A 438 42.13 -11.49 -22.18
N THR A 439 41.91 -11.07 -20.93
CA THR A 439 42.28 -11.85 -19.74
C THR A 439 41.12 -12.78 -19.32
N PHE A 440 41.47 -14.01 -18.96
CA PHE A 440 40.54 -15.11 -18.64
C PHE A 440 40.19 -15.14 -17.15
N MET A 441 38.94 -15.49 -16.78
CA MET A 441 38.59 -15.86 -15.41
C MET A 441 39.06 -17.30 -15.07
N PRO A 442 40.05 -17.52 -14.20
CA PRO A 442 40.42 -18.87 -13.79
C PRO A 442 39.40 -19.42 -12.76
N GLY A 443 38.40 -20.18 -13.24
CA GLY A 443 37.59 -21.10 -12.42
C GLY A 443 36.47 -20.51 -11.56
N ASN A 444 35.56 -19.69 -12.10
CA ASN A 444 34.63 -18.86 -11.31
C ASN A 444 33.13 -19.19 -11.54
N SER A 445 32.36 -19.50 -10.48
CA SER A 445 30.93 -19.90 -10.51
C SER A 445 29.95 -18.71 -10.47
N VAL A 446 29.74 -18.05 -11.61
CA VAL A 446 28.60 -17.12 -11.75
C VAL A 446 27.37 -17.94 -12.10
N VAL A 447 26.33 -17.91 -11.27
CA VAL A 447 25.07 -18.59 -11.56
C VAL A 447 23.92 -17.62 -11.69
N ILE A 448 23.17 -17.72 -12.80
CA ILE A 448 22.00 -16.91 -13.09
C ILE A 448 20.82 -17.85 -13.28
N ARG A 449 19.96 -17.97 -12.27
CA ARG A 449 18.84 -18.92 -12.29
C ARG A 449 17.56 -18.35 -11.72
N ASN A 450 16.43 -18.96 -12.05
CA ASN A 450 15.12 -18.60 -11.51
C ASN A 450 14.67 -17.16 -11.80
N ASN A 451 15.33 -16.40 -12.68
CA ASN A 451 15.03 -14.98 -12.86
C ASN A 451 13.99 -14.76 -13.97
N ILE A 452 13.30 -13.61 -13.93
CA ILE A 452 12.56 -13.07 -15.09
C ILE A 452 13.38 -11.94 -15.71
N LEU A 453 13.85 -12.16 -16.94
CA LEU A 453 14.74 -11.27 -17.68
C LEU A 453 14.01 -10.70 -18.89
N SER A 454 13.62 -9.43 -18.84
CA SER A 454 13.12 -8.75 -20.03
C SER A 454 14.22 -7.91 -20.67
N THR A 455 14.31 -7.88 -21.99
CA THR A 455 15.27 -7.02 -22.70
C THR A 455 14.76 -6.61 -24.07
N GLY A 456 15.05 -5.37 -24.48
CA GLY A 456 14.81 -4.87 -25.83
C GLY A 456 15.97 -5.12 -26.80
N GLY A 457 17.15 -5.46 -26.27
CA GLY A 457 18.39 -5.66 -27.02
C GLY A 457 18.92 -7.08 -26.93
N TRP A 458 20.23 -7.23 -27.13
CA TRP A 458 20.86 -8.54 -27.06
C TRP A 458 21.07 -9.02 -25.62
N LEU A 459 20.74 -10.29 -25.39
CA LEU A 459 21.23 -11.04 -24.24
C LEU A 459 22.53 -11.73 -24.64
N VAL A 460 23.67 -11.33 -24.03
CA VAL A 460 25.02 -11.78 -24.38
C VAL A 460 25.92 -11.89 -23.16
N TYR A 461 27.00 -12.66 -23.28
CA TYR A 461 28.20 -12.57 -22.43
C TYR A 461 29.44 -12.90 -23.28
N ASP A 462 30.64 -12.47 -22.89
CA ASP A 462 31.86 -12.87 -23.61
C ASP A 462 32.27 -14.30 -23.18
N PRO A 463 32.19 -15.31 -24.08
CA PRO A 463 32.55 -16.68 -23.74
C PRO A 463 34.05 -16.87 -23.49
N ALA A 464 34.91 -16.01 -24.05
CA ALA A 464 36.34 -16.04 -23.76
C ALA A 464 36.63 -15.53 -22.34
N ALA A 465 35.83 -14.59 -21.84
CA ALA A 465 35.95 -14.07 -20.48
C ALA A 465 35.29 -14.98 -19.43
N ALA A 466 34.10 -15.52 -19.72
CA ALA A 466 33.30 -16.32 -18.79
C ALA A 466 33.69 -17.80 -18.73
N GLY A 467 34.18 -18.37 -19.85
CA GLY A 467 34.52 -19.79 -19.96
C GLY A 467 33.37 -20.73 -19.56
N ALA A 468 33.70 -21.83 -18.87
CA ALA A 468 32.73 -22.76 -18.29
C ALA A 468 32.21 -22.33 -16.89
N GLY A 469 32.61 -21.15 -16.42
CA GLY A 469 32.32 -20.65 -15.08
C GLY A 469 30.93 -20.01 -14.94
N LEU A 470 30.36 -19.49 -16.02
CA LEU A 470 29.00 -18.98 -16.04
C LEU A 470 28.00 -20.11 -16.30
N VAL A 471 27.05 -20.28 -15.38
CA VAL A 471 25.90 -21.17 -15.51
C VAL A 471 24.65 -20.31 -15.54
N HIS A 472 23.84 -20.44 -16.57
CA HIS A 472 22.50 -19.87 -16.60
C HIS A 472 21.49 -20.98 -16.87
N ASP A 473 20.40 -21.02 -16.11
CA ASP A 473 19.41 -22.10 -16.18
C ASP A 473 18.10 -21.68 -15.52
N HIS A 474 16.96 -22.29 -15.90
CA HIS A 474 15.65 -21.98 -15.30
C HIS A 474 15.32 -20.48 -15.24
N ASN A 475 15.69 -19.69 -16.25
CA ASN A 475 15.27 -18.30 -16.38
C ASN A 475 14.07 -18.19 -17.33
N LEU A 476 13.18 -17.24 -17.05
CA LEU A 476 12.14 -16.81 -17.97
C LEU A 476 12.62 -15.55 -18.71
N ILE A 477 12.81 -15.67 -20.01
CA ILE A 477 13.34 -14.62 -20.86
C ILE A 477 12.22 -14.04 -21.71
N ARG A 478 12.07 -12.72 -21.66
CA ARG A 478 11.16 -11.98 -22.54
C ARG A 478 11.94 -11.02 -23.41
N PHE A 479 11.92 -11.26 -24.71
CA PHE A 479 12.34 -10.25 -25.67
C PHE A 479 11.22 -9.26 -25.91
N THR A 480 11.57 -7.98 -25.89
CA THR A 480 10.73 -6.85 -26.28
C THR A 480 11.34 -6.20 -27.52
N GLY A 481 10.56 -5.52 -28.35
CA GLY A 481 11.10 -4.86 -29.55
C GLY A 481 11.92 -5.79 -30.46
N ALA A 482 13.20 -5.44 -30.66
CA ALA A 482 14.15 -6.18 -31.50
C ALA A 482 15.05 -7.14 -30.70
N GLY A 483 14.71 -7.44 -29.44
CA GLY A 483 15.53 -8.26 -28.57
C GLY A 483 15.71 -9.69 -29.10
N GLU A 484 16.91 -10.22 -28.92
CA GLU A 484 17.29 -11.58 -29.31
C GLU A 484 18.46 -12.08 -28.47
N PHE A 485 18.71 -13.38 -28.51
CA PHE A 485 20.01 -13.91 -28.10
C PHE A 485 21.06 -13.34 -29.06
N GLY A 486 22.14 -12.75 -28.52
CA GLY A 486 23.13 -12.12 -29.38
C GLY A 486 23.90 -13.12 -30.25
N PRO A 487 24.80 -12.62 -31.12
CA PRO A 487 25.46 -13.44 -32.12
C PRO A 487 26.28 -14.58 -31.52
N ALA A 488 26.50 -15.65 -32.31
CA ALA A 488 27.07 -16.91 -31.85
C ALA A 488 28.50 -16.82 -31.25
N ASN A 489 29.17 -15.67 -31.39
CA ASN A 489 30.49 -15.34 -30.86
C ASN A 489 30.46 -14.64 -29.48
N SER A 490 29.33 -14.13 -29.01
CA SER A 490 29.15 -13.45 -27.70
C SER A 490 28.11 -14.18 -26.83
N ARG A 491 28.19 -15.50 -26.83
CA ARG A 491 27.12 -16.46 -26.54
C ARG A 491 26.35 -16.18 -25.24
N TRP A 492 25.06 -15.89 -25.33
CA TRP A 492 24.05 -16.49 -24.46
C TRP A 492 23.17 -17.34 -25.38
N VAL A 493 23.04 -18.64 -25.12
CA VAL A 493 22.20 -19.54 -25.92
C VAL A 493 21.19 -20.16 -24.99
N GLN A 494 19.90 -20.13 -25.34
CA GLN A 494 18.84 -20.66 -24.47
C GLN A 494 19.18 -22.05 -23.93
N ALA A 495 19.27 -22.17 -22.60
CA ALA A 495 19.50 -23.46 -21.94
C ALA A 495 18.24 -24.33 -21.93
N ALA A 496 18.39 -25.63 -21.67
CA ALA A 496 17.30 -26.61 -21.79
C ALA A 496 16.08 -26.32 -20.88
N HIS A 497 16.30 -25.69 -19.72
CA HIS A 497 15.24 -25.35 -18.77
C HIS A 497 14.88 -23.86 -18.77
N GLU A 498 15.43 -23.06 -19.68
CA GLU A 498 15.02 -21.68 -19.87
C GLU A 498 13.76 -21.60 -20.74
N THR A 499 12.86 -20.68 -20.38
CA THR A 499 11.63 -20.44 -21.13
C THR A 499 11.72 -19.08 -21.79
N VAL A 500 11.42 -18.99 -23.09
CA VAL A 500 11.23 -17.71 -23.79
C VAL A 500 9.74 -17.48 -23.95
N ALA A 501 9.17 -16.57 -23.15
CA ALA A 501 7.74 -16.27 -23.17
C ALA A 501 7.43 -14.94 -22.46
N ASP A 502 6.21 -14.44 -22.68
CA ASP A 502 5.65 -13.34 -21.89
C ASP A 502 5.45 -13.79 -20.43
N PRO A 503 6.02 -13.08 -19.43
CA PRO A 503 5.82 -13.36 -18.01
C PRO A 503 4.38 -13.19 -17.54
N LYS A 504 3.51 -12.53 -18.30
CA LYS A 504 2.12 -12.25 -17.94
C LYS A 504 2.04 -11.64 -16.54
N PHE A 505 2.64 -10.47 -16.38
CA PHE A 505 2.48 -9.69 -15.17
C PHE A 505 1.03 -9.16 -15.04
N VAL A 506 0.63 -8.78 -13.83
CA VAL A 506 -0.71 -8.26 -13.54
C VAL A 506 -1.00 -6.98 -14.32
N ASP A 507 -0.11 -5.98 -14.23
CA ASP A 507 -0.19 -4.75 -15.03
C ASP A 507 1.14 -3.96 -15.00
N GLU A 508 1.96 -4.14 -16.03
CA GLU A 508 3.26 -3.47 -16.15
C GLU A 508 3.14 -1.95 -16.35
N THR A 509 2.00 -1.48 -16.88
CA THR A 509 1.82 -0.04 -17.16
C THR A 509 1.77 0.80 -15.90
N VAL A 510 1.46 0.16 -14.77
CA VAL A 510 1.45 0.75 -13.43
C VAL A 510 2.56 0.18 -12.53
N LEU A 511 3.56 -0.48 -13.13
CA LEU A 511 4.69 -1.12 -12.45
C LEU A 511 4.29 -2.25 -11.47
N ASP A 512 3.20 -2.99 -11.77
CA ASP A 512 2.79 -4.18 -11.03
C ASP A 512 3.29 -5.45 -11.70
N PHE A 513 4.46 -5.91 -11.24
CA PHE A 513 5.17 -7.07 -11.76
C PHE A 513 4.84 -8.37 -11.02
N ARG A 514 3.75 -8.40 -10.25
CA ARG A 514 3.22 -9.68 -9.73
C ARG A 514 2.77 -10.55 -10.88
N LEU A 515 2.85 -11.87 -10.70
CA LEU A 515 2.46 -12.84 -11.71
C LEU A 515 0.92 -12.89 -11.85
N ALA A 516 0.42 -12.88 -13.09
CA ALA A 516 -0.99 -13.12 -13.36
C ALA A 516 -1.27 -14.62 -13.59
N ALA A 517 -2.55 -15.00 -13.50
CA ALA A 517 -2.97 -16.37 -13.73
C ALA A 517 -2.52 -16.89 -15.11
N GLY A 518 -1.87 -18.06 -15.13
CA GLY A 518 -1.36 -18.69 -16.35
C GLY A 518 -0.03 -18.12 -16.84
N SER A 519 0.66 -17.33 -16.02
CA SER A 519 2.06 -16.99 -16.23
C SER A 519 2.92 -18.26 -16.34
N PRO A 520 3.88 -18.32 -17.28
CA PRO A 520 4.84 -19.42 -17.39
C PRO A 520 5.88 -19.42 -16.25
N ALA A 521 5.93 -18.37 -15.42
CA ALA A 521 6.79 -18.31 -14.26
C ALA A 521 6.32 -19.21 -13.10
N ILE A 522 5.02 -19.54 -13.06
CA ILE A 522 4.40 -20.22 -11.93
C ILE A 522 4.87 -21.67 -11.82
N GLY A 523 5.46 -22.05 -10.69
CA GLY A 523 5.94 -23.38 -10.35
C GLY A 523 7.08 -23.88 -11.24
N ALA A 524 7.86 -22.96 -11.82
CA ALA A 524 8.89 -23.25 -12.79
C ALA A 524 10.33 -23.07 -12.27
N ALA A 525 10.50 -22.58 -11.05
CA ALA A 525 11.81 -22.40 -10.44
C ALA A 525 12.33 -23.70 -9.79
N VAL A 526 13.65 -23.79 -9.66
CA VAL A 526 14.28 -24.75 -8.73
C VAL A 526 14.29 -24.18 -7.30
N PRO A 527 14.55 -24.99 -6.25
CA PRO A 527 14.48 -24.52 -4.86
C PRO A 527 15.22 -23.19 -4.64
N ALA A 528 14.51 -22.22 -4.05
CA ALA A 528 14.99 -20.86 -3.90
C ALA A 528 15.86 -20.66 -2.65
N SER A 529 16.65 -19.59 -2.64
CA SER A 529 17.51 -19.20 -1.53
C SER A 529 16.80 -18.47 -0.38
N SER A 530 15.58 -17.98 -0.60
CA SER A 530 14.79 -17.23 0.39
C SER A 530 13.52 -17.99 0.79
N PRO A 531 13.09 -17.94 2.06
CA PRO A 531 11.80 -18.47 2.49
C PRO A 531 10.62 -17.56 2.10
N THR A 532 10.87 -16.35 1.64
CA THR A 532 9.86 -15.37 1.22
C THR A 532 10.22 -14.69 -0.09
N ASP A 533 9.21 -14.23 -0.82
CA ASP A 533 9.34 -13.41 -2.01
C ASP A 533 9.54 -11.91 -1.70
N PHE A 534 9.63 -11.08 -2.74
CA PHE A 534 9.83 -9.62 -2.63
C PHE A 534 8.80 -8.90 -1.75
N VAL A 535 7.56 -9.39 -1.68
CA VAL A 535 6.48 -8.80 -0.87
C VAL A 535 6.21 -9.58 0.42
N GLY A 536 7.08 -10.53 0.79
CA GLY A 536 6.97 -11.32 2.01
C GLY A 536 6.04 -12.55 1.90
N THR A 537 5.56 -12.89 0.71
CA THR A 537 4.81 -14.14 0.47
C THR A 537 5.72 -15.33 0.75
N ALA A 538 5.24 -16.33 1.49
CA ALA A 538 6.01 -17.53 1.76
C ALA A 538 6.29 -18.32 0.46
N VAL A 539 7.55 -18.65 0.23
CA VAL A 539 7.99 -19.54 -0.85
C VAL A 539 7.62 -20.98 -0.49
N PRO A 540 6.95 -21.75 -1.38
CA PRO A 540 6.47 -23.09 -1.06
C PRO A 540 7.56 -24.06 -0.57
N SER A 541 7.40 -24.59 0.66
CA SER A 541 8.26 -25.65 1.17
C SER A 541 7.85 -27.01 0.57
N GLY A 542 8.56 -27.47 -0.46
CA GLY A 542 8.34 -28.80 -1.08
C GLY A 542 7.57 -28.77 -2.42
N GLY A 543 7.12 -27.60 -2.86
CA GLY A 543 6.71 -27.33 -4.24
C GLY A 543 7.83 -26.61 -5.02
N ALA A 544 7.71 -26.53 -6.34
CA ALA A 544 8.58 -25.66 -7.13
C ALA A 544 8.19 -24.19 -6.88
N PRO A 545 9.13 -23.30 -6.51
CA PRO A 545 8.88 -21.87 -6.43
C PRO A 545 8.53 -21.27 -7.80
N ASP A 546 8.16 -20.01 -7.80
CA ASP A 546 7.93 -19.25 -9.03
C ASP A 546 9.22 -18.57 -9.52
N LEU A 547 9.30 -18.35 -10.84
CA LEU A 547 10.38 -17.56 -11.43
C LEU A 547 10.18 -16.08 -11.12
N GLY A 548 11.29 -15.37 -10.91
CA GLY A 548 11.31 -13.94 -10.60
C GLY A 548 11.11 -13.65 -9.12
N ALA A 549 10.87 -12.36 -8.83
CA ALA A 549 10.87 -11.81 -7.48
C ALA A 549 9.55 -11.99 -6.72
N TYR A 550 8.49 -12.45 -7.39
CA TYR A 550 7.16 -12.59 -6.81
C TYR A 550 6.69 -14.03 -6.91
N GLU A 551 6.23 -14.58 -5.80
CA GLU A 551 5.42 -15.77 -5.82
C GLU A 551 4.02 -15.39 -6.31
N TYR A 552 3.44 -16.25 -7.13
CA TYR A 552 2.04 -16.17 -7.50
C TYR A 552 1.22 -16.50 -6.26
N ALA A 553 0.93 -15.45 -5.50
CA ALA A 553 0.01 -15.50 -4.38
C ALA A 553 -1.43 -15.77 -4.83
N GLY A 554 -1.71 -16.10 -6.10
CA GLY A 554 -3.04 -16.00 -6.69
C GLY A 554 -3.52 -14.55 -6.77
N ASP A 555 -4.65 -14.32 -7.41
CA ASP A 555 -5.44 -13.09 -7.28
C ASP A 555 -5.95 -12.89 -5.81
N THR A 556 -5.32 -13.41 -4.76
CA THR A 556 -5.99 -14.02 -3.57
C THR A 556 -7.08 -13.21 -2.87
N PRO A 557 -6.91 -11.98 -2.34
CA PRO A 557 -8.06 -11.27 -1.74
C PRO A 557 -9.14 -10.97 -2.79
N PHE A 558 -8.73 -10.65 -4.02
CA PHE A 558 -9.63 -10.33 -5.12
C PHE A 558 -10.29 -11.55 -5.76
N ALA A 559 -9.63 -12.70 -5.83
CA ALA A 559 -10.15 -13.97 -6.36
C ALA A 559 -10.96 -14.71 -5.31
N GLN A 560 -10.48 -14.80 -4.08
CA GLN A 560 -11.20 -15.40 -2.96
C GLN A 560 -12.48 -14.61 -2.68
N SER A 561 -12.47 -13.28 -2.86
CA SER A 561 -13.71 -12.50 -2.78
C SER A 561 -14.71 -12.78 -3.90
N GLN A 562 -14.36 -13.41 -5.02
CA GLN A 562 -15.29 -13.74 -6.12
C GLN A 562 -16.08 -15.03 -5.88
N LEU A 563 -16.91 -15.08 -4.83
CA LEU A 563 -17.58 -16.31 -4.38
C LEU A 563 -18.42 -17.00 -5.47
N ALA A 564 -19.17 -16.24 -6.28
CA ALA A 564 -19.93 -16.85 -7.38
C ALA A 564 -20.18 -15.89 -8.53
N ALA A 565 -20.10 -16.44 -9.74
CA ALA A 565 -20.49 -15.71 -10.93
C ALA A 565 -22.01 -15.47 -10.99
N GLY A 566 -22.81 -16.50 -10.76
CA GLY A 566 -24.26 -16.44 -10.99
C GLY A 566 -24.62 -16.21 -12.46
N HIS A 567 -25.87 -15.86 -12.73
CA HIS A 567 -26.39 -15.58 -14.06
C HIS A 567 -26.08 -14.15 -14.49
N GLN A 568 -25.33 -13.99 -15.58
CA GLN A 568 -24.81 -12.69 -16.02
C GLN A 568 -25.85 -11.79 -16.72
N ALA A 569 -26.97 -12.35 -17.19
CA ALA A 569 -27.90 -11.65 -18.08
C ALA A 569 -28.39 -10.29 -17.55
N ARG A 570 -28.64 -10.18 -16.24
CA ARG A 570 -29.11 -8.92 -15.65
C ARG A 570 -28.01 -7.86 -15.54
N LEU A 571 -26.79 -8.27 -15.17
CA LEU A 571 -25.61 -7.38 -15.15
C LEU A 571 -25.22 -6.95 -16.57
N GLN A 572 -25.23 -7.86 -17.54
CA GLN A 572 -24.94 -7.53 -18.93
C GLN A 572 -25.96 -6.53 -19.52
N ARG A 573 -27.25 -6.65 -19.17
CA ARG A 573 -28.27 -5.66 -19.54
C ARG A 573 -28.00 -4.30 -18.90
N LEU A 574 -27.59 -4.27 -17.64
CA LEU A 574 -27.17 -3.03 -16.99
C LEU A 574 -26.01 -2.38 -17.76
N PHE A 575 -24.96 -3.14 -18.10
CA PHE A 575 -23.84 -2.60 -18.89
C PHE A 575 -24.24 -2.16 -20.30
N ALA A 576 -25.21 -2.82 -20.93
CA ALA A 576 -25.76 -2.36 -22.20
C ALA A 576 -26.41 -0.97 -22.08
N LYS A 577 -27.12 -0.70 -20.97
CA LYS A 577 -27.63 0.64 -20.65
C LYS A 577 -26.50 1.66 -20.48
N GLY A 578 -25.46 1.28 -19.75
CA GLY A 578 -24.26 2.11 -19.56
C GLY A 578 -23.61 2.52 -20.89
N ARG A 579 -23.36 1.54 -21.78
CA ARG A 579 -22.80 1.79 -23.12
C ARG A 579 -23.70 2.66 -24.00
N ALA A 580 -25.02 2.55 -23.83
CA ALA A 580 -25.99 3.37 -24.55
C ALA A 580 -26.18 4.77 -23.94
N GLY A 581 -25.43 5.15 -22.89
CA GLY A 581 -25.60 6.42 -22.19
C GLY A 581 -26.94 6.54 -21.46
N THR A 582 -27.68 5.43 -21.27
CA THR A 582 -28.96 5.45 -20.58
C THR A 582 -28.72 5.73 -19.09
N PRO A 583 -29.43 6.68 -18.46
CA PRO A 583 -29.34 6.89 -17.02
C PRO A 583 -29.70 5.62 -16.24
N VAL A 584 -28.95 5.32 -15.19
CA VAL A 584 -29.18 4.15 -14.33
C VAL A 584 -29.34 4.54 -12.87
N THR A 585 -30.06 3.71 -12.13
CA THR A 585 -30.20 3.84 -10.67
C THR A 585 -29.58 2.64 -9.96
N PHE A 586 -28.59 2.92 -9.12
CA PHE A 586 -27.97 1.93 -8.23
C PHE A 586 -28.60 2.06 -6.85
N ALA A 587 -29.13 0.96 -6.32
CA ALA A 587 -29.60 0.90 -4.95
C ALA A 587 -28.76 -0.07 -4.14
N VAL A 588 -28.40 0.33 -2.92
CA VAL A 588 -27.72 -0.52 -1.94
C VAL A 588 -28.60 -0.64 -0.70
N ILE A 589 -28.77 -1.85 -0.16
CA ILE A 589 -29.58 -2.09 1.03
C ILE A 589 -28.82 -2.96 2.03
N GLY A 590 -28.76 -2.48 3.27
CA GLY A 590 -28.01 -3.16 4.32
C GLY A 590 -28.04 -2.44 5.66
N GLY A 591 -27.09 -2.80 6.52
CA GLY A 591 -26.90 -2.24 7.86
C GLY A 591 -26.07 -0.96 7.92
N SER A 592 -25.33 -0.78 9.02
CA SER A 592 -24.47 0.40 9.27
C SER A 592 -23.30 0.50 8.29
N ILE A 593 -22.72 -0.62 7.88
CA ILE A 593 -21.64 -0.66 6.89
C ILE A 593 -22.13 -0.11 5.54
N THR A 594 -23.30 -0.57 5.08
CA THR A 594 -23.97 -0.03 3.89
C THR A 594 -24.30 1.46 4.02
N GLN A 595 -24.76 1.91 5.20
CA GLN A 595 -25.01 3.34 5.47
C GLN A 595 -23.72 4.18 5.33
N GLY A 596 -22.57 3.59 5.64
CA GLY A 596 -21.25 4.20 5.51
C GLY A 596 -20.49 4.39 6.82
N ALA A 597 -20.86 3.69 7.89
CA ALA A 597 -20.13 3.74 9.15
C ALA A 597 -18.65 3.38 8.96
N GLY A 598 -17.77 4.08 9.68
CA GLY A 598 -16.31 3.96 9.58
C GLY A 598 -15.66 4.70 8.40
N ALA A 599 -16.42 5.12 7.38
CA ALA A 599 -15.88 5.98 6.32
C ALA A 599 -15.74 7.43 6.81
N SER A 600 -14.62 8.07 6.50
CA SER A 600 -14.35 9.47 6.89
C SER A 600 -15.24 10.48 6.17
N ALA A 601 -15.75 10.14 4.98
CA ALA A 601 -16.62 10.97 4.18
C ALA A 601 -17.58 10.12 3.34
N ALA A 602 -18.67 10.73 2.87
CA ALA A 602 -19.65 10.05 2.01
C ALA A 602 -19.03 9.49 0.72
N ALA A 603 -18.07 10.21 0.13
CA ALA A 603 -17.34 9.75 -1.05
C ALA A 603 -16.52 8.48 -0.82
N ASN A 604 -16.12 8.22 0.43
CA ASN A 604 -15.28 7.07 0.78
C ASN A 604 -16.07 5.80 1.09
N ARG A 605 -17.40 5.89 1.21
CA ARG A 605 -18.29 4.73 1.39
C ARG A 605 -18.18 3.80 0.18
N TRP A 606 -18.18 2.49 0.39
CA TRP A 606 -18.05 1.53 -0.70
C TRP A 606 -19.10 1.74 -1.80
N ALA A 607 -20.34 2.08 -1.44
CA ALA A 607 -21.43 2.31 -2.39
C ALA A 607 -21.18 3.55 -3.29
N ASN A 608 -20.63 4.61 -2.71
CA ASN A 608 -20.26 5.84 -3.42
C ASN A 608 -19.05 5.60 -4.34
N ARG A 609 -18.10 4.76 -3.91
CA ARG A 609 -16.97 4.33 -4.75
C ARG A 609 -17.43 3.50 -5.95
N VAL A 610 -18.39 2.58 -5.77
CA VAL A 610 -19.00 1.82 -6.89
C VAL A 610 -19.75 2.76 -7.85
N GLN A 611 -20.43 3.79 -7.35
CA GLN A 611 -21.04 4.82 -8.20
C GLN A 611 -19.98 5.62 -8.97
N ALA A 612 -18.88 6.01 -8.32
CA ALA A 612 -17.79 6.75 -8.96
C ALA A 612 -17.13 5.92 -10.07
N TRP A 613 -16.88 4.64 -9.81
CA TRP A 613 -16.41 3.68 -10.81
C TRP A 613 -17.35 3.61 -12.03
N TRP A 614 -18.66 3.53 -11.81
CA TRP A 614 -19.61 3.53 -12.92
C TRP A 614 -19.54 4.81 -13.75
N LYS A 615 -19.49 5.97 -13.09
CA LYS A 615 -19.39 7.28 -13.76
C LYS A 615 -18.09 7.39 -14.58
N GLN A 616 -17.02 6.78 -14.11
CA GLN A 616 -15.75 6.69 -14.85
C GLN A 616 -15.86 5.74 -16.05
N ALA A 617 -16.46 4.55 -15.87
CA ALA A 617 -16.59 3.54 -16.91
C ALA A 617 -17.59 3.92 -18.00
N PHE A 618 -18.64 4.67 -17.65
CA PHE A 618 -19.72 5.09 -18.54
C PHE A 618 -20.05 6.57 -18.34
N PRO A 619 -19.17 7.51 -18.75
CA PRO A 619 -19.34 8.94 -18.48
C PRO A 619 -20.60 9.53 -19.12
N ALA A 620 -21.10 8.93 -20.21
CA ALA A 620 -22.35 9.32 -20.85
C ALA A 620 -23.61 8.79 -20.13
N SER A 621 -23.48 7.86 -19.18
CA SER A 621 -24.59 7.28 -18.42
C SER A 621 -24.62 7.87 -17.01
N ALA A 622 -25.55 8.79 -16.77
CA ALA A 622 -25.78 9.30 -15.42
C ALA A 622 -26.12 8.16 -14.46
N CYS A 623 -25.56 8.19 -13.24
CA CYS A 623 -25.80 7.16 -12.22
C CYS A 623 -26.29 7.78 -10.92
N THR A 624 -27.53 7.46 -10.56
CA THR A 624 -28.16 7.85 -9.28
C THR A 624 -27.91 6.78 -8.25
N LEU A 625 -27.40 7.14 -7.07
CA LEU A 625 -27.17 6.21 -5.96
C LEU A 625 -28.25 6.38 -4.89
N VAL A 626 -29.00 5.31 -4.64
CA VAL A 626 -29.95 5.18 -3.53
C VAL A 626 -29.29 4.36 -2.43
N ASN A 627 -28.74 5.03 -1.42
CA ASN A 627 -28.19 4.36 -0.25
C ASN A 627 -29.30 4.12 0.79
N ALA A 628 -29.82 2.90 0.84
CA ALA A 628 -30.81 2.46 1.80
C ALA A 628 -30.18 1.67 2.96
N GLY A 629 -28.98 2.04 3.42
CA GLY A 629 -28.37 1.50 4.63
C GLY A 629 -28.98 2.09 5.91
N ILE A 630 -29.29 1.25 6.90
CA ILE A 630 -29.77 1.69 8.22
C ILE A 630 -29.02 0.93 9.30
N GLY A 631 -28.28 1.63 10.14
CA GLY A 631 -27.48 1.06 11.23
C GLY A 631 -28.27 0.11 12.14
N ALA A 632 -27.59 -0.96 12.59
CA ALA A 632 -28.14 -1.98 13.47
C ALA A 632 -29.47 -2.62 12.98
N THR A 633 -29.59 -2.88 11.66
CA THR A 633 -30.76 -3.56 11.09
C THR A 633 -30.38 -4.79 10.27
N GLY A 634 -31.16 -5.86 10.43
CA GLY A 634 -31.03 -7.10 9.67
C GLY A 634 -31.94 -7.16 8.44
N SER A 635 -31.85 -8.28 7.72
CA SER A 635 -32.62 -8.54 6.52
C SER A 635 -34.12 -8.74 6.76
N ASP A 636 -34.52 -9.08 7.98
CA ASP A 636 -35.92 -9.07 8.44
C ASP A 636 -36.58 -7.71 8.25
N TYR A 637 -35.94 -6.66 8.74
CA TYR A 637 -36.37 -5.29 8.53
C TYR A 637 -36.14 -4.85 7.08
N GLY A 638 -35.00 -5.23 6.50
CA GLY A 638 -34.68 -5.03 5.08
C GLY A 638 -35.80 -5.48 4.14
N ALA A 639 -36.38 -6.65 4.40
CA ALA A 639 -37.40 -7.26 3.56
C ALA A 639 -38.73 -6.52 3.62
N LEU A 640 -39.10 -5.98 4.79
CA LEU A 640 -40.27 -5.13 4.94
C LEU A 640 -40.06 -3.78 4.26
N ARG A 641 -38.81 -3.28 4.23
CA ARG A 641 -38.53 -1.95 3.70
C ARG A 641 -38.12 -1.82 2.26
N LEU A 642 -37.77 -2.92 1.63
CA LEU A 642 -37.27 -2.94 0.27
C LEU A 642 -38.22 -2.22 -0.70
N ARG A 643 -39.54 -2.42 -0.59
CA ARG A 643 -40.51 -1.80 -1.51
C ARG A 643 -40.46 -0.27 -1.45
N GLY A 644 -40.59 0.30 -0.26
CA GLY A 644 -40.60 1.75 -0.06
C GLY A 644 -39.23 2.41 -0.24
N SER A 645 -38.17 1.80 0.28
CA SER A 645 -36.83 2.41 0.33
C SER A 645 -35.96 2.12 -0.90
N VAL A 646 -36.30 1.11 -1.71
CA VAL A 646 -35.49 0.68 -2.86
C VAL A 646 -36.33 0.54 -4.13
N LEU A 647 -37.35 -0.33 -4.14
CA LEU A 647 -38.08 -0.64 -5.39
C LEU A 647 -38.92 0.53 -5.93
N SER A 648 -39.35 1.44 -5.04
CA SER A 648 -40.02 2.69 -5.41
C SER A 648 -39.16 3.57 -6.33
N GLN A 649 -37.84 3.44 -6.27
CA GLN A 649 -36.88 4.17 -7.09
C GLN A 649 -36.57 3.48 -8.43
N ASN A 650 -37.25 2.36 -8.72
CA ASN A 650 -37.09 1.58 -9.95
C ASN A 650 -35.62 1.27 -10.32
N PRO A 651 -34.84 0.63 -9.42
CA PRO A 651 -33.39 0.49 -9.56
C PRO A 651 -32.99 -0.42 -10.73
N ASP A 652 -31.83 -0.20 -11.33
CA ASP A 652 -31.22 -1.09 -12.32
C ASP A 652 -30.28 -2.12 -11.69
N LEU A 653 -29.69 -1.75 -10.55
CA LEU A 653 -28.84 -2.59 -9.72
C LEU A 653 -29.30 -2.51 -8.26
N VAL A 654 -29.40 -3.66 -7.60
CA VAL A 654 -29.63 -3.77 -6.15
C VAL A 654 -28.49 -4.58 -5.54
N ILE A 655 -27.70 -3.97 -4.66
CA ILE A 655 -26.68 -4.66 -3.87
C ILE A 655 -27.22 -4.91 -2.46
N VAL A 656 -27.18 -6.16 -2.01
CA VAL A 656 -27.73 -6.60 -0.72
C VAL A 656 -26.59 -6.99 0.22
N GLU A 657 -26.53 -6.41 1.40
CA GLU A 657 -25.46 -6.60 2.39
C GLU A 657 -26.06 -6.64 3.81
N PHE A 658 -26.16 -7.82 4.42
CA PHE A 658 -26.68 -8.01 5.79
C PHE A 658 -25.90 -9.06 6.58
N ALA A 659 -24.74 -9.50 6.09
CA ALA A 659 -24.05 -10.67 6.64
C ALA A 659 -23.67 -10.45 8.11
N VAL A 660 -23.11 -9.29 8.45
CA VAL A 660 -22.71 -8.94 9.83
C VAL A 660 -23.92 -8.71 10.73
N ASN A 661 -24.97 -8.08 10.22
CA ASN A 661 -26.16 -7.75 11.02
C ASN A 661 -26.98 -8.99 11.36
N ASP A 662 -27.14 -9.91 10.42
CA ASP A 662 -27.94 -11.11 10.67
C ASP A 662 -27.19 -12.13 11.55
N SER A 663 -25.87 -11.98 11.76
CA SER A 663 -25.09 -12.82 12.70
C SER A 663 -25.19 -12.43 14.18
N TRP A 664 -25.41 -11.14 14.51
CA TRP A 664 -25.51 -10.66 15.90
C TRP A 664 -26.71 -11.22 16.66
N SER A 665 -27.71 -11.71 15.93
CA SER A 665 -28.97 -12.14 16.50
C SER A 665 -28.88 -13.38 17.41
N GLY A 666 -27.75 -14.11 17.44
CA GLY A 666 -27.55 -15.26 18.34
C GLY A 666 -28.47 -16.46 18.04
N VAL A 667 -29.09 -16.50 16.86
CA VAL A 667 -30.26 -17.35 16.63
C VAL A 667 -30.01 -18.66 15.86
N ALA A 668 -28.75 -19.10 15.77
CA ALA A 668 -28.40 -20.32 15.05
C ALA A 668 -29.07 -21.59 15.62
N GLY A 669 -29.60 -21.57 16.85
CA GLY A 669 -30.19 -22.76 17.49
C GLY A 669 -31.73 -22.84 17.57
N THR A 670 -32.49 -21.73 17.43
CA THR A 670 -33.93 -21.77 17.78
C THR A 670 -34.87 -20.95 16.88
N TYR A 671 -34.40 -19.93 16.13
CA TYR A 671 -35.22 -19.17 15.17
C TYR A 671 -34.59 -19.01 13.76
N GLY A 672 -33.60 -19.82 13.38
CA GLY A 672 -32.90 -19.73 12.09
C GLY A 672 -33.80 -19.76 10.84
N TYR A 673 -35.05 -20.21 10.97
CA TYR A 673 -36.03 -20.18 9.89
C TYR A 673 -36.52 -18.76 9.54
N THR A 674 -36.60 -17.83 10.50
CA THR A 674 -37.21 -16.50 10.25
C THR A 674 -36.30 -15.58 9.42
N LEU A 675 -34.98 -15.55 9.71
CA LEU A 675 -34.03 -14.70 8.98
C LEU A 675 -33.72 -15.22 7.57
N GLY A 676 -33.64 -16.55 7.40
CA GLY A 676 -33.54 -17.14 6.07
C GLY A 676 -34.77 -16.82 5.21
N GLU A 677 -35.97 -16.94 5.79
CA GLU A 677 -37.23 -16.61 5.11
C GLU A 677 -37.29 -15.13 4.72
N THR A 678 -36.90 -14.22 5.61
CA THR A 678 -36.93 -12.79 5.30
C THR A 678 -35.85 -12.38 4.30
N TYR A 679 -34.63 -12.91 4.39
CA TYR A 679 -33.58 -12.68 3.41
C TYR A 679 -34.00 -13.19 2.03
N GLU A 680 -34.56 -14.40 1.95
CA GLU A 680 -35.11 -14.94 0.70
C GLU A 680 -36.28 -14.09 0.19
N GLY A 681 -37.18 -13.65 1.08
CA GLY A 681 -38.28 -12.75 0.74
C GLY A 681 -37.79 -11.43 0.15
N LEU A 682 -36.72 -10.85 0.71
CA LEU A 682 -36.04 -9.66 0.19
C LEU A 682 -35.48 -9.91 -1.22
N LEU A 683 -34.71 -11.00 -1.42
CA LEU A 683 -34.15 -11.35 -2.72
C LEU A 683 -35.25 -11.54 -3.77
N ARG A 684 -36.32 -12.25 -3.42
CA ARG A 684 -37.44 -12.52 -4.32
C ARG A 684 -38.20 -11.25 -4.70
N GLN A 685 -38.40 -10.32 -3.76
CA GLN A 685 -39.02 -9.04 -4.08
C GLN A 685 -38.17 -8.25 -5.09
N ALA A 686 -36.85 -8.15 -4.89
CA ALA A 686 -35.95 -7.51 -5.84
C ALA A 686 -35.95 -8.23 -7.21
N LEU A 687 -35.85 -9.56 -7.21
CA LEU A 687 -35.82 -10.36 -8.42
C LEU A 687 -37.11 -10.29 -9.24
N ASN A 688 -38.26 -10.13 -8.57
CA ASN A 688 -39.58 -10.07 -9.19
C ASN A 688 -40.03 -8.66 -9.57
N HIS A 689 -39.30 -7.60 -9.17
CA HIS A 689 -39.61 -6.23 -9.55
C HIS A 689 -39.78 -6.07 -11.07
N ALA A 690 -40.61 -5.11 -11.50
CA ALA A 690 -41.09 -5.02 -12.88
C ALA A 690 -39.95 -4.88 -13.90
N ASN A 691 -38.93 -4.08 -13.59
CA ASN A 691 -37.77 -3.84 -14.46
C ASN A 691 -36.64 -4.91 -14.32
N LYS A 692 -36.85 -5.93 -13.47
CA LYS A 692 -35.97 -7.09 -13.26
C LYS A 692 -34.50 -6.69 -12.95
N PRO A 693 -34.21 -5.87 -11.92
CA PRO A 693 -32.88 -5.32 -11.67
C PRO A 693 -31.80 -6.40 -11.58
N ALA A 694 -30.55 -6.04 -11.90
CA ALA A 694 -29.41 -6.84 -11.45
C ALA A 694 -29.40 -6.89 -9.92
N VAL A 695 -29.17 -8.07 -9.34
CA VAL A 695 -29.08 -8.25 -7.89
C VAL A 695 -27.71 -8.87 -7.60
N LEU A 696 -26.92 -8.22 -6.75
CA LEU A 696 -25.58 -8.67 -6.33
C LEU A 696 -25.53 -8.75 -4.80
N LEU A 697 -24.89 -9.79 -4.27
CA LEU A 697 -24.74 -9.96 -2.82
C LEU A 697 -23.32 -9.60 -2.40
N LEU A 698 -23.20 -8.80 -1.34
CA LEU A 698 -21.93 -8.49 -0.68
C LEU A 698 -21.94 -9.08 0.74
N PHE A 699 -20.92 -9.87 1.09
CA PHE A 699 -20.79 -10.46 2.42
C PHE A 699 -19.66 -9.80 3.20
N MET A 700 -20.01 -8.90 4.12
CA MET A 700 -19.08 -8.25 5.06
C MET A 700 -18.77 -9.17 6.26
N SER A 701 -17.66 -8.91 6.95
CA SER A 701 -17.21 -9.66 8.13
C SER A 701 -16.68 -8.74 9.23
N GLN A 702 -16.57 -9.28 10.45
CA GLN A 702 -15.89 -8.66 11.59
C GLN A 702 -14.46 -9.22 11.74
N CYS A 703 -13.61 -8.52 12.50
CA CYS A 703 -12.29 -8.97 12.93
C CYS A 703 -12.04 -8.60 14.40
N ASN A 704 -11.23 -9.40 15.12
CA ASN A 704 -10.95 -9.19 16.54
C ASN A 704 -9.59 -8.50 16.74
N PHE A 705 -9.57 -7.34 17.39
CA PHE A 705 -8.32 -6.62 17.70
C PHE A 705 -7.42 -7.34 18.71
N ASN A 706 -7.99 -8.11 19.64
CA ASN A 706 -7.22 -8.68 20.75
C ASN A 706 -6.50 -9.99 20.40
N THR A 707 -6.93 -10.67 19.34
CA THR A 707 -6.38 -11.99 18.97
C THR A 707 -5.81 -12.04 17.56
N GLY A 708 -6.03 -11.04 16.70
CA GLY A 708 -5.63 -11.09 15.30
C GLY A 708 -6.38 -12.14 14.46
N TYR A 709 -7.41 -12.79 15.04
CA TYR A 709 -8.25 -13.79 14.36
C TYR A 709 -9.62 -13.21 14.02
N ALA A 710 -10.30 -13.77 13.01
CA ALA A 710 -11.70 -13.47 12.76
C ALA A 710 -12.57 -13.92 13.95
N ALA A 711 -13.02 -12.96 14.77
CA ALA A 711 -14.18 -13.20 15.60
C ALA A 711 -15.41 -13.16 14.69
N TYR A 712 -16.14 -14.28 14.66
CA TYR A 712 -17.44 -14.47 14.01
C TYR A 712 -17.44 -14.65 12.47
N ARG A 713 -17.68 -15.89 12.03
CA ARG A 713 -18.17 -16.14 10.66
C ARG A 713 -19.59 -15.56 10.56
N GLY A 714 -19.76 -14.48 9.81
CA GLY A 714 -21.02 -13.77 9.67
C GLY A 714 -22.15 -14.61 9.05
N GLY A 715 -23.30 -13.99 8.80
CA GLY A 715 -24.47 -14.62 8.17
C GLY A 715 -24.25 -15.18 6.76
N LYS A 716 -23.06 -14.99 6.18
CA LYS A 716 -22.66 -15.53 4.86
C LYS A 716 -22.94 -17.03 4.73
N SER A 717 -22.62 -17.83 5.76
CA SER A 717 -22.72 -19.30 5.72
C SER A 717 -24.11 -19.83 5.33
N TRP A 718 -25.17 -19.08 5.61
CA TRP A 718 -26.54 -19.43 5.23
C TRP A 718 -27.16 -18.47 4.18
N GLN A 719 -26.66 -17.23 4.05
CA GLN A 719 -27.08 -16.32 2.98
C GLN A 719 -26.54 -16.74 1.59
N ALA A 720 -25.27 -17.19 1.51
CA ALA A 720 -24.64 -17.60 0.25
C ALA A 720 -25.35 -18.79 -0.43
N PRO A 721 -25.79 -19.85 0.29
CA PRO A 721 -26.63 -20.89 -0.29
C PRO A 721 -27.94 -20.39 -0.92
N LEU A 722 -28.56 -19.32 -0.38
CA LEU A 722 -29.72 -18.67 -1.01
C LEU A 722 -29.31 -17.93 -2.28
N GLY A 723 -28.21 -17.16 -2.24
CA GLY A 723 -27.65 -16.52 -3.44
C GLY A 723 -27.36 -17.51 -4.57
N ALA A 724 -26.73 -18.64 -4.25
CA ALA A 724 -26.49 -19.73 -5.18
C ALA A 724 -27.78 -20.33 -5.75
N HIS A 725 -28.81 -20.52 -4.91
CA HIS A 725 -30.11 -21.01 -5.34
C HIS A 725 -30.75 -20.14 -6.43
N TYR A 726 -30.64 -18.82 -6.27
CA TYR A 726 -31.14 -17.84 -7.22
C TYR A 726 -30.15 -17.51 -8.36
N GLY A 727 -28.98 -18.15 -8.36
CA GLY A 727 -27.89 -17.91 -9.30
C GLY A 727 -27.46 -16.44 -9.33
N LEU A 728 -27.27 -15.83 -8.16
CA LEU A 728 -26.87 -14.43 -8.03
C LEU A 728 -25.34 -14.28 -8.09
N PRO A 729 -24.82 -13.19 -8.66
CA PRO A 729 -23.43 -12.79 -8.47
C PRO A 729 -23.19 -12.46 -6.99
N MET A 730 -22.09 -12.96 -6.44
CA MET A 730 -21.74 -12.82 -5.03
C MET A 730 -20.29 -12.40 -4.86
N THR A 731 -20.05 -11.43 -4.00
CA THR A 731 -18.72 -11.00 -3.55
C THR A 731 -18.59 -11.11 -2.03
N SER A 732 -17.42 -11.48 -1.54
CA SER A 732 -17.18 -11.79 -0.13
C SER A 732 -15.99 -11.00 0.39
N PHE A 733 -16.26 -10.01 1.23
CA PHE A 733 -15.21 -9.33 1.99
C PHE A 733 -14.61 -10.28 3.01
N GLU A 734 -15.43 -11.16 3.59
CA GLU A 734 -14.96 -12.23 4.49
C GLU A 734 -13.87 -13.07 3.81
N ASP A 735 -14.14 -13.65 2.64
CA ASP A 735 -13.18 -14.55 1.97
C ASP A 735 -11.99 -13.78 1.38
N GLY A 736 -12.15 -12.49 1.07
CA GLY A 736 -11.05 -11.68 0.55
C GLY A 736 -10.10 -11.14 1.62
N ILE A 737 -10.59 -10.80 2.81
CA ILE A 737 -9.82 -10.02 3.80
C ILE A 737 -9.49 -10.83 5.05
N VAL A 738 -10.37 -11.72 5.50
CA VAL A 738 -10.10 -12.51 6.71
C VAL A 738 -8.84 -13.38 6.57
N PRO A 739 -8.62 -14.11 5.46
CA PRO A 739 -7.39 -14.89 5.29
C PRO A 739 -6.12 -14.05 5.31
N GLU A 740 -6.19 -12.81 4.82
CA GLU A 740 -5.07 -11.86 4.86
C GLU A 740 -4.76 -11.40 6.29
N ILE A 741 -5.78 -11.22 7.12
CA ILE A 741 -5.64 -10.93 8.55
C ILE A 741 -5.08 -12.14 9.30
N GLU A 742 -5.64 -13.33 9.06
CA GLU A 742 -5.21 -14.59 9.69
C GLU A 742 -3.76 -14.96 9.30
N ALA A 743 -3.33 -14.59 8.09
CA ALA A 743 -1.95 -14.78 7.63
C ALA A 743 -1.01 -13.63 7.99
N HIS A 744 -1.46 -12.67 8.80
CA HIS A 744 -0.69 -11.49 9.23
C HIS A 744 -0.18 -10.58 8.09
N ARG A 745 -0.81 -10.65 6.91
CA ARG A 745 -0.54 -9.74 5.77
C ARG A 745 -1.32 -8.43 5.86
N LEU A 746 -2.39 -8.41 6.65
CA LEU A 746 -3.15 -7.20 7.04
C LEU A 746 -3.42 -7.22 8.54
N ALA A 747 -3.40 -6.06 9.20
CA ALA A 747 -3.95 -5.92 10.53
C ALA A 747 -5.45 -5.59 10.47
N CYS A 748 -6.21 -6.03 11.47
CA CYS A 748 -7.64 -5.67 11.59
C CYS A 748 -7.85 -4.14 11.63
N ALA A 749 -6.92 -3.39 12.21
CA ALA A 749 -6.92 -1.92 12.25
C ALA A 749 -6.65 -1.25 10.89
N ASP A 750 -5.98 -1.94 9.96
CA ASP A 750 -5.71 -1.41 8.62
C ASP A 750 -7.00 -1.26 7.81
N VAL A 751 -8.00 -2.10 8.10
CA VAL A 751 -9.24 -2.18 7.33
C VAL A 751 -10.50 -1.83 8.11
N THR A 752 -10.43 -1.74 9.45
CA THR A 752 -11.57 -1.40 10.31
C THR A 752 -11.24 -0.33 11.34
N THR A 753 -12.29 0.38 11.80
CA THR A 753 -12.18 1.38 12.88
C THR A 753 -12.42 0.77 14.26
N ASP A 754 -13.26 -0.26 14.33
CA ASP A 754 -13.71 -0.88 15.59
C ASP A 754 -13.90 -2.40 15.49
N GLY A 755 -13.28 -3.05 14.49
CA GLY A 755 -13.39 -4.49 14.26
C GLY A 755 -14.68 -4.90 13.56
N THR A 756 -15.62 -3.97 13.34
CA THR A 756 -16.87 -4.19 12.61
C THR A 756 -17.03 -3.23 11.43
N HIS A 757 -16.85 -1.94 11.66
CA HIS A 757 -17.06 -0.89 10.69
C HIS A 757 -15.77 -0.65 9.91
N PRO A 758 -15.77 -0.90 8.57
CA PRO A 758 -14.59 -0.69 7.76
C PRO A 758 -14.20 0.79 7.75
N ASN A 759 -12.90 1.05 7.83
CA ASN A 759 -12.35 2.39 7.59
C ASN A 759 -12.33 2.68 6.07
N ASP A 760 -11.74 3.79 5.64
CA ASP A 760 -11.69 4.15 4.22
C ASP A 760 -11.04 3.07 3.32
N ILE A 761 -10.04 2.34 3.84
CA ILE A 761 -9.35 1.24 3.14
C ILE A 761 -10.28 0.02 3.04
N GLY A 762 -10.94 -0.37 4.12
CA GLY A 762 -11.93 -1.46 4.10
C GLY A 762 -13.10 -1.16 3.14
N HIS A 763 -13.60 0.08 3.12
CA HIS A 763 -14.61 0.50 2.15
C HIS A 763 -14.09 0.44 0.70
N ALA A 764 -12.80 0.74 0.47
CA ALA A 764 -12.19 0.63 -0.84
C ALA A 764 -12.10 -0.84 -1.30
N PHE A 765 -11.66 -1.77 -0.44
CA PHE A 765 -11.64 -3.20 -0.76
C PHE A 765 -13.04 -3.73 -1.13
N ALA A 766 -14.06 -3.41 -0.34
CA ALA A 766 -15.44 -3.83 -0.62
C ALA A 766 -15.92 -3.32 -2.00
N ALA A 767 -15.61 -2.05 -2.34
CA ALA A 767 -15.94 -1.49 -3.64
C ALA A 767 -15.20 -2.18 -4.80
N GLN A 768 -13.89 -2.42 -4.65
CA GLN A 768 -13.07 -3.05 -5.68
C GLN A 768 -13.47 -4.52 -5.93
N PHE A 769 -13.91 -5.25 -4.90
CA PHE A 769 -14.45 -6.60 -5.06
C PHE A 769 -15.70 -6.62 -5.94
N ILE A 770 -16.61 -5.66 -5.74
CA ILE A 770 -17.81 -5.47 -6.56
C ILE A 770 -17.43 -5.06 -7.99
N GLU A 771 -16.50 -4.12 -8.14
CA GLU A 771 -16.00 -3.66 -9.44
C GLU A 771 -15.42 -4.83 -10.24
N ARG A 772 -14.51 -5.62 -9.67
CA ARG A 772 -13.89 -6.76 -10.38
C ARG A 772 -14.91 -7.82 -10.78
N ARG A 773 -15.90 -8.10 -9.91
CA ARG A 773 -17.01 -9.01 -10.23
C ARG A 773 -17.81 -8.51 -11.42
N SER A 774 -18.11 -7.21 -11.40
CA SER A 774 -18.96 -6.55 -12.38
C SER A 774 -18.25 -6.39 -13.73
N SER A 775 -16.97 -5.98 -13.75
CA SER A 775 -16.16 -5.86 -14.97
C SER A 775 -15.89 -7.21 -15.65
N ARG A 776 -15.71 -8.30 -14.89
CA ARG A 776 -15.65 -9.66 -15.48
C ARG A 776 -16.94 -10.02 -16.23
N ALA A 777 -18.11 -9.62 -15.73
CA ALA A 777 -19.39 -9.87 -16.41
C ALA A 777 -19.51 -9.17 -17.78
N GLN A 778 -18.82 -8.02 -17.95
CA GLN A 778 -18.77 -7.28 -19.21
C GLN A 778 -17.98 -8.02 -20.30
N ARG A 779 -16.97 -8.80 -19.91
CA ARG A 779 -16.07 -9.55 -20.82
C ARG A 779 -16.61 -10.91 -21.25
N LEU A 780 -17.63 -11.43 -20.56
CA LEU A 780 -18.24 -12.71 -20.89
C LEU A 780 -19.16 -12.59 -22.12
N PRO A 781 -19.30 -13.65 -22.94
CA PRO A 781 -20.23 -13.67 -24.06
C PRO A 781 -21.66 -13.28 -23.64
N PRO A 782 -22.46 -12.66 -24.55
CA PRO A 782 -23.85 -12.32 -24.25
C PRO A 782 -24.62 -13.56 -23.78
N ALA A 783 -25.22 -13.47 -22.60
CA ALA A 783 -26.07 -14.54 -22.08
C ALA A 783 -27.30 -14.72 -23.00
N PRO A 784 -27.82 -15.96 -23.17
CA PRO A 784 -28.99 -16.22 -23.99
C PRO A 784 -30.17 -15.32 -23.62
N PRO A 785 -30.97 -14.83 -24.59
CA PRO A 785 -32.11 -14.00 -24.32
C PRO A 785 -33.18 -14.76 -23.52
N GLY A 786 -33.42 -14.31 -22.28
CA GLY A 786 -34.46 -14.84 -21.41
C GLY A 786 -34.16 -14.60 -19.94
N SER A 787 -34.98 -13.79 -19.26
CA SER A 787 -34.96 -13.79 -17.79
C SER A 787 -35.57 -15.11 -17.33
N ARG A 788 -34.76 -16.08 -16.90
CA ARG A 788 -35.29 -17.26 -16.22
C ARG A 788 -36.09 -16.78 -15.02
N ALA A 789 -37.36 -17.20 -14.91
CA ALA A 789 -38.14 -16.92 -13.72
C ALA A 789 -37.35 -17.40 -12.49
N PRO A 790 -37.34 -16.64 -11.37
CA PRO A 790 -36.64 -17.10 -10.19
C PRO A 790 -37.19 -18.48 -9.79
N PRO A 791 -36.31 -19.42 -9.38
CA PRO A 791 -36.74 -20.76 -8.99
C PRO A 791 -37.80 -20.70 -7.87
N ARG A 792 -38.48 -21.84 -7.67
CA ARG A 792 -39.43 -21.98 -6.56
C ARG A 792 -38.72 -21.63 -5.25
N PRO A 793 -39.39 -20.92 -4.33
CA PRO A 793 -38.75 -20.51 -3.08
C PRO A 793 -38.26 -21.73 -2.30
N ARG A 794 -37.06 -21.64 -1.72
CA ARG A 794 -36.52 -22.63 -0.77
C ARG A 794 -37.29 -22.59 0.55
N LEU A 795 -37.72 -21.40 0.98
CA LEU A 795 -38.47 -21.16 2.20
C LEU A 795 -39.81 -20.51 1.87
N ARG A 796 -40.90 -20.97 2.50
CA ARG A 796 -42.24 -20.43 2.24
C ARG A 796 -42.41 -19.08 2.93
N VAL A 797 -42.25 -18.00 2.18
CA VAL A 797 -42.40 -16.64 2.68
C VAL A 797 -43.31 -15.81 1.78
N THR A 798 -44.30 -15.13 2.39
CA THR A 798 -45.07 -14.05 1.78
C THR A 798 -44.98 -12.86 2.72
N LEU A 799 -44.47 -11.73 2.22
CA LEU A 799 -44.30 -10.51 3.00
C LEU A 799 -45.39 -9.52 2.62
N ALA A 800 -46.04 -8.95 3.63
CA ALA A 800 -46.94 -7.82 3.47
C ALA A 800 -46.30 -6.59 4.10
N ASP A 801 -46.29 -5.48 3.37
CA ASP A 801 -45.79 -4.19 3.85
C ASP A 801 -46.87 -3.54 4.72
N GLY A 802 -46.56 -3.30 5.98
CA GLY A 802 -47.42 -2.65 6.96
C GLY A 802 -46.62 -1.64 7.76
N ARG A 803 -46.30 -0.49 7.15
CA ARG A 803 -45.48 0.56 7.78
C ARG A 803 -46.27 1.78 8.16
N GLY A 804 -46.07 2.26 9.39
CA GLY A 804 -46.33 3.65 9.76
C GLY A 804 -47.72 4.16 9.37
N GLN A 805 -47.75 5.21 8.54
CA GLN A 805 -48.99 5.88 8.09
C GLN A 805 -49.92 4.98 7.27
N THR A 806 -49.44 3.85 6.74
CA THR A 806 -50.29 2.88 6.01
C THR A 806 -50.98 1.91 6.96
N LEU A 807 -50.53 1.81 8.21
CA LEU A 807 -51.22 1.08 9.27
C LEU A 807 -52.19 2.03 9.98
N THR A 808 -53.48 1.79 9.80
CA THR A 808 -54.54 2.48 10.55
C THR A 808 -54.86 1.66 11.80
N PRO A 809 -54.72 2.22 13.01
CA PRO A 809 -55.10 1.55 14.23
C PRO A 809 -56.61 1.31 14.23
N VAL A 810 -57.03 0.14 14.68
CA VAL A 810 -58.43 -0.14 14.99
C VAL A 810 -58.85 0.65 16.22
N THR A 811 -57.97 0.70 17.21
CA THR A 811 -58.10 1.54 18.40
C THR A 811 -56.75 2.16 18.76
N SER A 812 -56.77 3.37 19.30
CA SER A 812 -55.57 4.06 19.75
C SER A 812 -55.91 4.99 20.92
N SER A 813 -55.20 4.84 22.02
CA SER A 813 -55.32 5.67 23.22
C SER A 813 -53.91 6.04 23.71
N GLY A 814 -53.59 7.33 23.69
CA GLY A 814 -52.29 7.85 24.15
C GLY A 814 -51.12 7.65 23.16
N TRP A 815 -51.38 7.20 21.94
CA TRP A 815 -50.40 7.12 20.85
C TRP A 815 -50.67 8.17 19.78
N THR A 816 -49.61 8.72 19.18
CA THR A 816 -49.70 9.74 18.15
C THR A 816 -48.89 9.34 16.92
N LEU A 817 -49.43 9.60 15.73
CA LEU A 817 -48.73 9.32 14.47
C LEU A 817 -47.62 10.36 14.25
N LYS A 818 -46.39 9.89 14.17
CA LYS A 818 -45.21 10.65 13.77
C LYS A 818 -44.94 10.49 12.29
N THR A 819 -44.72 11.62 11.61
CA THR A 819 -44.12 11.63 10.28
C THR A 819 -42.65 11.21 10.36
N ALA A 820 -42.15 10.62 9.27
CA ALA A 820 -40.75 10.19 9.19
C ALA A 820 -39.80 11.38 9.43
N GLY A 821 -38.71 11.13 10.16
CA GLY A 821 -37.64 12.09 10.44
C GLY A 821 -36.26 11.53 10.04
N SER A 822 -35.18 12.27 10.31
CA SER A 822 -33.82 11.82 10.01
C SER A 822 -33.46 10.53 10.77
N GLY A 823 -33.60 9.38 10.10
CA GLY A 823 -33.20 8.06 10.62
C GLY A 823 -34.31 7.24 11.30
N VAL A 824 -35.55 7.75 11.36
CA VAL A 824 -36.70 7.03 11.96
C VAL A 824 -37.87 7.03 10.98
N ASP A 825 -38.33 5.83 10.61
CA ASP A 825 -39.52 5.66 9.75
C ASP A 825 -40.77 6.26 10.43
N ALA A 826 -41.74 6.70 9.63
CA ALA A 826 -43.03 7.14 10.17
C ALA A 826 -43.66 6.01 11.00
N GLY A 827 -44.25 6.33 12.14
CA GLY A 827 -44.72 5.36 13.12
C GLY A 827 -45.57 5.99 14.21
N TYR A 828 -45.99 5.19 15.19
CA TYR A 828 -46.74 5.68 16.33
C TYR A 828 -45.80 5.85 17.52
N GLU A 829 -45.91 6.97 18.23
CA GLU A 829 -45.15 7.23 19.46
C GLU A 829 -46.09 7.47 20.65
N SER A 830 -45.66 7.04 21.83
CA SER A 830 -46.29 7.37 23.10
C SER A 830 -45.23 7.54 24.18
N ALA A 831 -45.41 8.56 25.02
CA ALA A 831 -44.59 8.76 26.22
C ALA A 831 -45.34 8.38 27.51
N THR A 832 -46.65 8.14 27.42
CA THR A 832 -47.58 7.99 28.55
C THR A 832 -47.73 6.50 28.93
N PRO A 833 -47.31 6.08 30.14
CA PRO A 833 -47.54 4.71 30.61
C PRO A 833 -49.02 4.32 30.56
N GLY A 834 -49.31 3.08 30.14
CA GLY A 834 -50.69 2.58 30.01
C GLY A 834 -51.37 2.88 28.66
N SER A 835 -50.72 3.61 27.75
CA SER A 835 -51.24 3.87 26.41
C SER A 835 -51.38 2.56 25.60
N THR A 836 -52.47 2.44 24.83
CA THR A 836 -52.78 1.26 24.03
C THR A 836 -52.93 1.60 22.55
N ILE A 837 -52.51 0.68 21.68
CA ILE A 837 -52.71 0.79 20.24
C ILE A 837 -52.96 -0.61 19.67
N GLU A 838 -53.98 -0.73 18.83
CA GLU A 838 -54.39 -2.00 18.23
C GLU A 838 -54.45 -1.88 16.71
N PHE A 839 -53.99 -2.91 16.01
CA PHE A 839 -54.03 -3.00 14.55
C PHE A 839 -54.71 -4.30 14.12
N ASP A 840 -55.46 -4.26 13.03
CA ASP A 840 -55.96 -5.47 12.36
C ASP A 840 -54.95 -5.88 11.29
N LEU A 841 -54.23 -6.98 11.54
CA LEU A 841 -53.19 -7.51 10.67
C LEU A 841 -53.48 -8.97 10.35
N ARG A 842 -53.29 -9.36 9.09
CA ARG A 842 -53.46 -10.74 8.63
C ARG A 842 -52.11 -11.35 8.24
N GLY A 843 -51.78 -12.48 8.84
CA GLY A 843 -50.59 -13.26 8.49
C GLY A 843 -50.34 -14.41 9.46
N ASP A 844 -49.52 -15.38 9.04
CA ASP A 844 -49.12 -16.51 9.87
C ASP A 844 -47.97 -16.15 10.84
N ARG A 845 -47.32 -15.00 10.62
CA ARG A 845 -46.26 -14.42 11.46
C ARG A 845 -46.38 -12.89 11.47
N LEU A 846 -46.03 -12.29 12.59
CA LEU A 846 -45.96 -10.83 12.76
C LEU A 846 -44.56 -10.44 13.24
N LEU A 847 -43.96 -9.46 12.59
CA LEU A 847 -42.71 -8.84 13.03
C LEU A 847 -43.03 -7.46 13.59
N PHE A 848 -42.55 -7.18 14.81
CA PHE A 848 -42.69 -5.87 15.44
C PHE A 848 -41.33 -5.19 15.49
N SER A 849 -41.25 -3.96 15.01
CA SER A 849 -40.09 -3.10 15.18
C SER A 849 -40.51 -1.89 16.00
N PHE A 850 -39.80 -1.61 17.09
CA PHE A 850 -40.07 -0.47 17.96
C PHE A 850 -38.75 0.16 18.42
N TRP A 851 -38.85 1.38 18.93
CA TRP A 851 -37.77 2.11 19.59
C TRP A 851 -38.18 2.41 21.03
N CYS A 852 -37.28 2.20 21.99
CA CYS A 852 -37.49 2.56 23.39
C CYS A 852 -36.29 3.38 23.89
N ILE A 853 -36.57 4.46 24.63
CA ILE A 853 -35.57 5.35 25.23
C ILE A 853 -35.82 5.33 26.75
N ASN A 854 -34.78 5.08 27.55
CA ASN A 854 -34.77 5.12 29.03
C ASN A 854 -35.71 4.13 29.74
N ASP A 855 -35.39 2.83 29.72
CA ASP A 855 -35.96 1.80 30.61
C ASP A 855 -37.49 1.63 30.63
N LYS A 856 -38.21 2.08 29.58
CA LYS A 856 -39.66 1.87 29.47
C LYS A 856 -39.98 0.46 28.93
N ALA A 857 -40.95 -0.22 29.55
CA ALA A 857 -41.40 -1.54 29.12
C ALA A 857 -42.63 -1.46 28.20
N LEU A 858 -42.60 -2.19 27.07
CA LEU A 858 -43.73 -2.35 26.15
C LEU A 858 -44.25 -3.79 26.23
N LYS A 859 -45.57 -3.98 26.23
CA LYS A 859 -46.22 -5.30 26.19
C LYS A 859 -47.02 -5.42 24.91
N ALA A 860 -46.82 -6.48 24.13
CA ALA A 860 -47.62 -6.78 22.95
C ALA A 860 -48.40 -8.09 23.13
N GLY A 861 -49.58 -8.16 22.50
CA GLY A 861 -50.38 -9.38 22.45
C GLY A 861 -50.97 -9.61 21.06
N VAL A 862 -51.23 -10.88 20.74
CA VAL A 862 -51.84 -11.31 19.47
C VAL A 862 -53.07 -12.16 19.80
N GLY A 863 -54.26 -11.64 19.46
CA GLY A 863 -55.55 -12.27 19.79
C GLY A 863 -55.94 -12.18 21.27
N ARG A 864 -57.20 -12.55 21.60
CA ARG A 864 -57.70 -12.60 22.99
C ARG A 864 -57.00 -13.71 23.77
N GLY A 865 -55.84 -13.43 24.37
CA GLY A 865 -55.26 -14.28 25.43
C GLY A 865 -53.75 -14.55 25.39
N VAL A 866 -53.02 -14.16 24.33
CA VAL A 866 -51.55 -14.33 24.28
C VAL A 866 -50.88 -12.97 24.35
N SER A 867 -50.28 -12.64 25.49
CA SER A 867 -49.53 -11.38 25.71
C SER A 867 -48.13 -11.68 26.22
N ARG A 868 -47.10 -11.03 25.66
CA ARG A 868 -45.70 -11.18 26.06
C ARG A 868 -45.10 -9.80 26.36
N TRP A 869 -44.36 -9.69 27.46
CA TRP A 869 -43.55 -8.51 27.74
C TRP A 869 -42.40 -8.45 26.72
N MET A 870 -42.19 -7.29 26.11
CA MET A 870 -41.14 -7.06 25.11
C MET A 870 -39.92 -6.34 25.70
N ALA A 871 -39.88 -6.09 27.02
CA ALA A 871 -38.69 -5.61 27.71
C ALA A 871 -38.69 -6.02 29.20
N GLU A 872 -37.80 -6.94 29.56
CA GLU A 872 -37.10 -6.96 30.85
C GLU A 872 -35.60 -6.98 30.47
N GLN A 873 -34.83 -5.96 30.82
CA GLN A 873 -33.37 -6.05 30.78
C GLN A 873 -32.92 -6.93 31.96
N PRO A 874 -32.05 -7.93 31.78
CA PRO A 874 -31.22 -8.39 32.88
C PRO A 874 -30.33 -7.22 33.30
N THR A 875 -30.29 -6.89 34.58
CA THR A 875 -29.36 -5.90 35.14
C THR A 875 -27.92 -6.22 34.73
N TYR A 876 -27.33 -5.38 33.87
CA TYR A 876 -25.89 -5.38 33.56
C TYR A 876 -25.27 -4.08 34.06
N ASP A 877 -24.09 -4.20 34.68
CA ASP A 877 -23.36 -3.15 35.39
C ASP A 877 -23.08 -1.90 34.53
N ALA A 878 -23.34 -0.73 35.11
CA ALA A 878 -23.34 0.58 34.46
C ALA A 878 -21.92 1.16 34.22
N GLY A 879 -21.07 0.45 33.47
CA GLY A 879 -19.67 0.85 33.26
C GLY A 879 -19.18 1.01 31.82
N SER A 880 -19.93 0.59 30.78
CA SER A 880 -19.32 0.42 29.44
C SER A 880 -20.25 0.63 28.24
N MET A 881 -21.04 1.71 28.21
CA MET A 881 -21.69 2.16 26.97
C MET A 881 -21.40 3.64 26.65
N PRO A 882 -21.14 3.99 25.37
CA PRO A 882 -21.17 5.38 24.91
C PRO A 882 -22.60 5.94 25.03
N PRO A 883 -22.77 7.26 25.24
CA PRO A 883 -24.08 7.89 25.32
C PRO A 883 -24.75 7.91 23.94
N GLY A 884 -25.87 7.21 23.78
CA GLY A 884 -26.76 7.35 22.62
C GLY A 884 -27.17 6.04 21.95
N ALA A 885 -28.46 5.70 22.08
CA ALA A 885 -29.22 4.63 21.39
C ALA A 885 -28.96 3.18 21.84
N ALA A 886 -29.78 2.70 22.79
CA ALA A 886 -30.05 1.27 22.96
C ALA A 886 -31.31 0.89 22.16
N SER A 887 -31.16 0.07 21.11
CA SER A 887 -32.31 -0.54 20.42
C SER A 887 -32.42 -2.01 20.82
N ALA A 888 -33.51 -2.40 21.47
CA ALA A 888 -33.90 -3.80 21.61
C ALA A 888 -35.05 -4.10 20.63
N ARG A 889 -34.90 -5.11 19.77
CA ARG A 889 -35.95 -5.55 18.85
C ARG A 889 -36.26 -7.02 19.11
N TRP A 890 -37.54 -7.35 19.32
CA TRP A 890 -38.00 -8.70 19.65
C TRP A 890 -38.88 -9.25 18.53
N CYS A 891 -38.57 -10.45 18.06
CA CYS A 891 -39.46 -11.22 17.19
C CYS A 891 -40.38 -12.10 18.05
N VAL A 892 -41.68 -11.79 18.13
CA VAL A 892 -42.65 -12.68 18.78
C VAL A 892 -43.19 -13.67 17.74
N SER A 893 -42.60 -14.86 17.72
CA SER A 893 -43.20 -16.02 17.04
C SER A 893 -44.37 -16.54 17.90
N ALA A 894 -45.58 -16.05 17.66
CA ALA A 894 -46.78 -16.74 18.12
C ALA A 894 -47.21 -17.74 17.05
N ARG A 895 -46.99 -19.05 17.25
CA ARG A 895 -47.75 -20.06 16.50
C ARG A 895 -49.18 -20.05 17.05
N PRO A 896 -50.23 -19.81 16.24
CA PRO A 896 -51.60 -19.99 16.71
C PRO A 896 -51.78 -21.47 17.05
N THR A 897 -51.90 -21.79 18.34
CA THR A 897 -52.38 -23.10 18.77
C THR A 897 -53.87 -23.19 18.45
N ARG A 898 -54.17 -23.95 17.40
CA ARG A 898 -55.49 -24.43 16.93
C ARG A 898 -56.32 -23.45 16.09
N TRP A 899 -56.37 -23.72 14.80
CA TRP A 899 -57.58 -23.51 14.00
C TRP A 899 -58.38 -24.82 13.98
N ARG A 900 -59.60 -24.80 14.54
CA ARG A 900 -60.66 -25.71 14.08
C ARG A 900 -61.17 -25.13 12.76
N ARG A 901 -61.07 -25.95 11.72
CA ARG A 901 -61.74 -25.75 10.44
C ARG A 901 -63.24 -25.77 10.66
N THR A 902 -63.96 -24.71 10.30
CA THR A 902 -65.41 -24.76 10.06
C THR A 902 -65.76 -23.87 8.88
N GLY A 903 -66.30 -24.50 7.83
CA GLY A 903 -67.03 -23.86 6.72
C GLY A 903 -66.17 -23.17 5.70
#